data_AF-A0A4P6EWH5-F1
#
_entry.id   AF-A0A4P6EWH5-F1
#
_cell.length_a   1.000
_cell.length_b   1.000
_cell.length_c   1.000
_cell.angle_alpha   90.00
_cell.angle_beta   90.00
_cell.angle_gamma   90.00
#
_symmetry.space_group_name_H-M   'P 1'
#
loop_
_entity.id
_entity.type
_entity.pdbx_description
1 polymer ?
#
loop_
_entity_poly.entity_id
_entity_poly.type
_entity_poly.pdbx_seq_one_letter_code
_entity_poly.pdbx_strand_id
1 'polypeptide(L)'
;MACINFSTANDFNVFLFSNFRLFNTSIGGRVAVGGNLDFQNQNVGVALPISTTRADLIVNGAISAVNGVNHGNTIISPTSVITAYTMTNRNNVPGQPFRDTLINFTEIQNYLQCASAGWGALVPNGTAAVAFNNITLTGTDPAFNIITLDGADVARSGVTLAGASSVNIVVPPDSTVLINVTGTSVGLGNYSVFVNGVTPSSPAAGSKIVWNFPQAAALTHGSGRYVGTILAPFAAISAAGSGELLGQLIGVSYTNFPFFTLTIVDALFTGCLPDITSCGGPSLTVTKTVEGASSFTGTPGTPIRYLVTVTNNGAIPVTNVTILDSKLGIQQSVPLIDTGESIPIVIDSEVEAGKAGTQYSNTVTVSGDQTAMISASVTITIAALPINIQLNKTASVASAVPGDQVIYTFTIVNLGNSDLLNVQLTDPAIGLSFSAPSFFEGVLTQTTFTIPAGFTAGTFENTARLTANNLPAPGFVESSESIEIVPSPIAASFRKSANVTSVLPGETIQYFFTIQNKSAGLLQSVELSDPLLDFTRQIAEISPNTTVVLNESFTVPNGTAAGTTIDNTAVLSGSFGSLTSSNTISVEGDSLLVLTKDENVEFVNPGDTIVYTIRAFNGGNTTLTDIVIFDDLAGFQTLIQSLPDGQSQDFATSVIVPQGTPSGTFITNVVVAQASGIPPVSSRVSAVVTDVPLPPAPPVPPSAPVIVVNGTVSSSTAIPGQTVTFRLEATNQSSTNARNLLLQVPLIHYTSVLEILGPGETFILSIEFTIPQGTDPGTLFTLTFIVSSITLSPQQISISVETLPFAQLSLTKTANQTEVVQGETVIFNVTGQNTGNVLLENIQFTDVAFQRESIIQRLSVGTIASSFFSTVVTETPGTVFSNTASATSNQIGKIIAADSYTVFGLLLHKQTRSSFVSIGDTIFYTVTLLNPMSIQAAGIVFRDPVSPAAAVVPGSVLLNGTPVNDSAIETGLPIPVLAPHASATVSFALKIQTEPAGGKLMNRAEASFIFAGATRQLSGTSFSNTVSVVVEEHEE
;
A
#
# COMPACT_ATOMS: atom_id res chain seq x y z
N MET A 1 19.58 -50.59 42.97
CA MET A 1 19.17 -50.14 44.32
C MET A 1 19.54 -48.66 44.38
N ALA A 2 18.58 -47.76 44.64
CA ALA A 2 18.93 -46.35 44.85
C ALA A 2 19.91 -46.30 46.04
N CYS A 3 21.09 -45.75 45.83
CA CYS A 3 22.16 -45.71 46.81
C CYS A 3 21.93 -44.49 47.70
N ILE A 4 21.41 -44.70 48.91
CA ILE A 4 21.17 -43.63 49.89
C ILE A 4 22.18 -43.67 51.04
N ASN A 5 22.30 -42.54 51.75
CA ASN A 5 23.17 -42.34 52.90
C ASN A 5 22.42 -41.57 54.02
N PHE A 6 23.15 -40.99 54.97
CA PHE A 6 22.56 -40.26 56.11
C PHE A 6 22.15 -38.81 55.81
N SER A 7 21.89 -38.45 54.54
CA SER A 7 21.61 -37.08 54.11
C SER A 7 22.73 -36.12 54.58
N THR A 8 22.41 -34.90 54.99
CA THR A 8 23.36 -33.90 55.51
C THR A 8 24.21 -34.43 56.67
N ALA A 9 23.71 -35.39 57.48
CA ALA A 9 24.50 -35.97 58.57
C ALA A 9 25.68 -36.81 58.07
N ASN A 10 25.66 -37.27 56.82
CA ASN A 10 26.73 -38.07 56.23
C ASN A 10 28.04 -37.30 56.08
N ASP A 11 27.98 -35.96 56.07
CA ASP A 11 29.15 -35.09 55.91
C ASP A 11 29.91 -34.82 57.22
N PHE A 12 29.45 -35.38 58.34
CA PHE A 12 29.97 -35.13 59.68
C PHE A 12 30.41 -36.42 60.37
N ASN A 13 31.53 -36.38 61.08
CA ASN A 13 31.96 -37.49 61.93
C ASN A 13 31.18 -37.52 63.24
N VAL A 14 30.63 -36.38 63.66
CA VAL A 14 29.69 -36.32 64.77
C VAL A 14 28.49 -35.49 64.36
N PHE A 15 27.30 -36.08 64.43
CA PHE A 15 26.04 -35.40 64.20
C PHE A 15 25.06 -35.72 65.34
N LEU A 16 24.86 -34.76 66.24
CA LEU A 16 24.01 -34.94 67.42
C LEU A 16 22.81 -34.00 67.37
N PHE A 17 21.60 -34.51 67.64
CA PHE A 17 20.38 -33.71 67.58
C PHE A 17 20.18 -32.80 68.81
N SER A 18 20.81 -33.12 69.92
CA SER A 18 20.73 -32.44 71.21
C SER A 18 22.14 -32.15 71.74
N ASN A 19 22.38 -32.29 73.05
CA ASN A 19 23.59 -31.81 73.71
C ASN A 19 24.83 -32.67 73.44
N PHE A 20 25.99 -32.04 73.34
CA PHE A 20 27.29 -32.70 73.21
C PHE A 20 28.28 -32.21 74.27
N ARG A 21 28.70 -33.11 75.15
CA ARG A 21 29.73 -32.87 76.16
C ARG A 21 30.90 -33.84 75.99
N LEU A 22 32.09 -33.30 75.75
CA LEU A 22 33.31 -34.09 75.51
C LEU A 22 34.57 -33.35 75.99
N PHE A 23 35.49 -34.10 76.62
CA PHE A 23 36.70 -33.55 77.27
C PHE A 23 37.97 -34.32 76.90
N ASN A 24 39.11 -33.62 76.87
CA ASN A 24 40.47 -34.13 76.66
C ASN A 24 40.66 -35.17 75.51
N THR A 25 40.21 -34.88 74.28
CA THR A 25 40.39 -35.78 73.12
C THR A 25 40.33 -35.02 71.78
N SER A 26 40.32 -35.73 70.66
CA SER A 26 40.27 -35.19 69.30
C SER A 26 39.21 -35.89 68.45
N ILE A 27 38.55 -35.10 67.61
CA ILE A 27 37.64 -35.54 66.56
C ILE A 27 38.32 -35.26 65.21
N GLY A 28 38.51 -36.31 64.41
CA GLY A 28 39.24 -36.29 63.15
C GLY A 28 38.62 -35.37 62.10
N GLY A 29 37.29 -35.31 62.02
CA GLY A 29 36.60 -34.47 61.05
C GLY A 29 35.51 -33.58 61.63
N ARG A 30 34.43 -33.38 60.89
CA ARG A 30 33.45 -32.30 61.16
C ARG A 30 32.44 -32.69 62.24
N VAL A 31 31.94 -31.70 62.96
CA VAL A 31 30.99 -31.83 64.08
C VAL A 31 29.78 -30.92 63.88
N ALA A 32 28.58 -31.47 64.06
CA ALA A 32 27.30 -30.74 64.07
C ALA A 32 26.46 -31.12 65.31
N VAL A 33 25.95 -30.12 66.03
CA VAL A 33 25.22 -30.29 67.29
C VAL A 33 23.95 -29.43 67.29
N GLY A 34 22.80 -30.08 67.43
CA GLY A 34 21.48 -29.43 67.45
C GLY A 34 21.12 -28.78 68.80
N GLY A 35 21.75 -29.23 69.89
CA GLY A 35 21.60 -28.65 71.23
C GLY A 35 22.85 -27.91 71.72
N ASN A 36 23.11 -27.97 73.03
CA ASN A 36 24.22 -27.27 73.66
C ASN A 36 25.54 -28.04 73.52
N LEU A 37 26.64 -27.34 73.27
CA LEU A 37 27.99 -27.88 73.21
C LEU A 37 28.81 -27.47 74.45
N ASP A 38 29.45 -28.44 75.10
CA ASP A 38 30.39 -28.24 76.21
C ASP A 38 31.70 -29.01 75.95
N PHE A 39 32.69 -28.31 75.41
CA PHE A 39 34.01 -28.81 75.05
C PHE A 39 35.09 -28.19 75.95
N GLN A 40 35.97 -29.04 76.48
CA GLN A 40 37.23 -28.63 77.11
C GLN A 40 38.41 -29.39 76.54
N ASN A 41 39.46 -28.68 76.12
CA ASN A 41 40.66 -29.24 75.50
C ASN A 41 40.32 -30.18 74.32
N GLN A 42 39.39 -29.76 73.44
CA GLN A 42 38.94 -30.54 72.29
C GLN A 42 39.58 -30.07 71.00
N ASN A 43 40.02 -31.00 70.15
CA ASN A 43 40.37 -30.69 68.78
C ASN A 43 39.32 -31.19 67.80
N VAL A 44 38.98 -30.39 66.80
CA VAL A 44 37.99 -30.69 65.76
C VAL A 44 38.63 -30.55 64.38
N GLY A 45 38.37 -31.51 63.50
CA GLY A 45 38.90 -31.51 62.14
C GLY A 45 40.39 -31.85 62.04
N VAL A 46 40.99 -32.52 63.04
CA VAL A 46 42.46 -32.73 63.08
C VAL A 46 43.02 -33.55 61.92
N ALA A 47 42.21 -34.41 61.30
CA ALA A 47 42.57 -35.20 60.12
C ALA A 47 42.22 -34.49 58.80
N LEU A 48 41.50 -33.37 58.86
CA LEU A 48 41.11 -32.58 57.69
C LEU A 48 42.16 -31.50 57.37
N PRO A 49 42.33 -31.15 56.07
CA PRO A 49 43.10 -29.96 55.69
C PRO A 49 42.49 -28.70 56.30
N ILE A 50 43.33 -27.77 56.75
CA ILE A 50 42.91 -26.45 57.24
C ILE A 50 42.07 -25.76 56.16
N SER A 51 40.90 -25.22 56.53
CA SER A 51 39.98 -24.58 55.58
C SER A 51 39.48 -23.23 56.08
N THR A 52 39.45 -22.24 55.19
CA THR A 52 38.91 -20.89 55.46
C THR A 52 37.41 -20.78 55.21
N THR A 53 36.79 -21.75 54.53
CA THR A 53 35.38 -21.72 54.12
C THR A 53 34.55 -22.83 54.76
N ARG A 54 35.15 -24.01 54.99
CA ARG A 54 34.44 -25.18 55.50
C ARG A 54 34.11 -25.01 56.98
N ALA A 55 32.84 -25.26 57.33
CA ALA A 55 32.36 -25.28 58.70
C ALA A 55 32.67 -26.63 59.36
N ASP A 56 33.68 -26.67 60.22
CA ASP A 56 34.11 -27.91 60.89
C ASP A 56 33.41 -28.09 62.24
N LEU A 57 32.87 -27.02 62.82
CA LEU A 57 32.07 -27.06 64.04
C LEU A 57 30.77 -26.25 63.85
N ILE A 58 29.62 -26.90 63.91
CA ILE A 58 28.29 -26.28 63.77
C ILE A 58 27.47 -26.54 65.04
N VAL A 59 26.93 -25.50 65.69
CA VAL A 59 26.17 -25.62 66.94
C VAL A 59 24.89 -24.79 66.90
N ASN A 60 23.73 -25.42 67.06
CA ASN A 60 22.43 -24.73 67.04
C ASN A 60 22.01 -24.20 68.43
N GLY A 61 22.47 -24.82 69.52
CA GLY A 61 22.23 -24.38 70.90
C GLY A 61 23.33 -23.48 71.49
N ALA A 62 23.46 -23.47 72.82
CA ALA A 62 24.49 -22.71 73.52
C ALA A 62 25.88 -23.36 73.38
N ILE A 63 26.93 -22.56 73.28
CA ILE A 63 28.30 -23.05 73.05
C ILE A 63 29.27 -22.65 74.17
N SER A 64 29.88 -23.66 74.78
CA SER A 64 31.05 -23.60 75.66
C SER A 64 32.19 -24.39 75.01
N ALA A 65 33.20 -23.72 74.45
CA ALA A 65 34.35 -24.35 73.79
C ALA A 65 35.65 -23.73 74.34
N VAL A 66 36.21 -24.36 75.38
CA VAL A 66 37.35 -23.84 76.14
C VAL A 66 38.61 -24.65 75.81
N ASN A 67 39.62 -23.98 75.29
CA ASN A 67 40.90 -24.56 74.86
C ASN A 67 40.77 -25.66 73.77
N GLY A 68 41.84 -25.87 73.01
CA GLY A 68 41.87 -26.78 71.86
C GLY A 68 41.79 -26.06 70.52
N VAL A 69 41.69 -26.83 69.44
CA VAL A 69 41.90 -26.35 68.07
C VAL A 69 40.80 -26.84 67.12
N ASN A 70 40.20 -25.93 66.35
CA ASN A 70 39.33 -26.25 65.22
C ASN A 70 40.07 -25.96 63.90
N HIS A 71 40.08 -26.89 62.95
CA HIS A 71 40.79 -26.73 61.66
C HIS A 71 40.00 -25.96 60.58
N GLY A 72 38.71 -25.71 60.82
CA GLY A 72 37.83 -24.95 59.92
C GLY A 72 37.12 -23.82 60.63
N ASN A 73 35.96 -23.42 60.08
CA ASN A 73 35.10 -22.41 60.67
C ASN A 73 34.24 -23.00 61.80
N THR A 74 33.98 -22.20 62.84
CA THR A 74 32.90 -22.45 63.79
C THR A 74 31.68 -21.62 63.41
N ILE A 75 30.53 -22.28 63.26
CA ILE A 75 29.25 -21.64 62.94
C ILE A 75 28.21 -21.98 64.01
N ILE A 76 27.45 -20.98 64.42
CA ILE A 76 26.39 -21.09 65.42
C ILE A 76 25.08 -20.51 64.88
N SER A 77 23.94 -20.93 65.44
CA SER A 77 22.65 -20.37 65.02
C SER A 77 22.56 -18.87 65.34
N PRO A 78 21.71 -18.10 64.65
CA PRO A 78 21.48 -16.70 64.99
C PRO A 78 21.05 -16.50 66.45
N THR A 79 20.36 -17.49 67.03
CA THR A 79 19.84 -17.48 68.40
C THR A 79 20.77 -18.10 69.45
N SER A 80 21.91 -18.70 69.04
CA SER A 80 22.84 -19.37 69.97
C SER A 80 23.46 -18.42 70.99
N VAL A 81 23.58 -18.88 72.24
CA VAL A 81 24.29 -18.17 73.31
C VAL A 81 25.72 -18.68 73.42
N ILE A 82 26.71 -17.79 73.36
CA ILE A 82 28.13 -18.15 73.61
C ILE A 82 28.38 -18.02 75.11
N THR A 83 28.52 -19.15 75.80
CA THR A 83 28.77 -19.17 77.27
C THR A 83 30.26 -19.12 77.60
N ALA A 84 31.10 -19.73 76.77
CA ALA A 84 32.57 -19.59 76.82
C ALA A 84 33.18 -19.97 75.47
N TYR A 85 34.15 -19.20 74.96
CA TYR A 85 34.83 -19.55 73.71
C TYR A 85 36.29 -19.10 73.71
N THR A 86 37.20 -20.04 73.99
CA THR A 86 38.66 -19.83 73.91
C THR A 86 39.35 -20.84 72.98
N MET A 87 38.58 -21.65 72.26
CA MET A 87 39.08 -22.53 71.22
C MET A 87 39.73 -21.73 70.08
N THR A 88 40.88 -22.19 69.58
CA THR A 88 41.57 -21.55 68.46
C THR A 88 41.07 -22.13 67.13
N ASN A 89 40.46 -21.31 66.26
CA ASN A 89 40.20 -21.71 64.87
C ASN A 89 41.49 -21.50 64.05
N ARG A 90 42.17 -22.60 63.68
CA ARG A 90 43.50 -22.62 63.03
C ARG A 90 43.41 -22.39 61.52
N ASN A 91 42.61 -21.43 61.09
CA ASN A 91 42.40 -21.12 59.67
C ASN A 91 42.60 -19.64 59.31
N ASN A 92 43.08 -18.83 60.26
CA ASN A 92 43.35 -17.39 60.07
C ASN A 92 42.12 -16.55 59.66
N VAL A 93 40.89 -17.05 59.86
CA VAL A 93 39.67 -16.28 59.56
C VAL A 93 39.18 -15.55 60.83
N PRO A 94 39.14 -14.21 60.86
CA PRO A 94 38.73 -13.45 62.04
C PRO A 94 37.20 -13.48 62.25
N GLY A 95 36.75 -13.18 63.48
CA GLY A 95 35.33 -12.95 63.79
C GLY A 95 34.51 -14.20 64.13
N GLN A 96 35.16 -15.32 64.44
CA GLN A 96 34.51 -16.59 64.77
C GLN A 96 34.17 -16.70 66.27
N PRO A 97 33.06 -17.38 66.64
CA PRO A 97 32.15 -18.13 65.78
C PRO A 97 31.19 -17.25 64.94
N PHE A 98 30.90 -17.67 63.70
CA PHE A 98 29.96 -17.00 62.81
C PHE A 98 28.51 -17.35 63.13
N ARG A 99 27.58 -16.44 62.87
CA ARG A 99 26.14 -16.68 63.04
C ARG A 99 25.48 -16.92 61.69
N ASP A 100 24.90 -18.09 61.49
CA ASP A 100 24.24 -18.47 60.23
C ASP A 100 23.17 -19.55 60.46
N THR A 101 22.20 -19.66 59.55
CA THR A 101 21.16 -20.70 59.55
C THR A 101 21.55 -21.81 58.59
N LEU A 102 22.13 -22.90 59.10
CA LEU A 102 22.76 -23.91 58.24
C LEU A 102 22.14 -25.31 58.24
N ILE A 103 21.51 -25.77 59.33
CA ILE A 103 21.09 -27.18 59.42
C ILE A 103 19.76 -27.27 60.19
N ASN A 104 18.75 -27.88 59.55
CA ASN A 104 17.49 -28.23 60.19
C ASN A 104 17.63 -29.58 60.93
N PHE A 105 18.13 -29.53 62.17
CA PHE A 105 18.38 -30.74 62.98
C PHE A 105 17.10 -31.56 63.22
N THR A 106 15.93 -30.93 63.34
CA THR A 106 14.65 -31.61 63.57
C THR A 106 14.23 -32.43 62.35
N GLU A 107 14.36 -31.87 61.15
CA GLU A 107 14.04 -32.58 59.90
C GLU A 107 14.97 -33.77 59.67
N ILE A 108 16.28 -33.58 59.86
CA ILE A 108 17.26 -34.65 59.73
C ILE A 108 17.05 -35.73 60.81
N GLN A 109 16.67 -35.33 62.03
CA GLN A 109 16.31 -36.27 63.10
C GLN A 109 15.11 -37.14 62.70
N ASN A 110 14.03 -36.53 62.21
CA ASN A 110 12.84 -37.26 61.79
C ASN A 110 13.15 -38.23 60.64
N TYR A 111 13.91 -37.78 59.64
CA TYR A 111 14.36 -38.63 58.54
C TYR A 111 15.19 -39.82 59.06
N LEU A 112 16.22 -39.57 59.87
CA LEU A 112 17.12 -40.63 60.35
C LEU A 112 16.45 -41.57 61.34
N GLN A 113 15.50 -41.10 62.15
CA GLN A 113 14.66 -41.95 62.99
C GLN A 113 13.82 -42.92 62.15
N CYS A 114 13.19 -42.42 61.08
CA CYS A 114 12.40 -43.25 60.16
C CYS A 114 13.29 -44.21 59.35
N ALA A 115 14.37 -43.71 58.76
CA ALA A 115 15.31 -44.50 57.95
C ALA A 115 16.00 -45.60 58.80
N SER A 116 16.43 -45.27 60.02
CA SER A 116 17.01 -46.23 60.97
C SER A 116 16.03 -47.34 61.33
N ALA A 117 14.77 -47.01 61.62
CA ALA A 117 13.71 -48.00 61.86
C ALA A 117 13.42 -48.86 60.62
N GLY A 118 13.36 -48.25 59.43
CA GLY A 118 13.16 -48.94 58.16
C GLY A 118 14.29 -49.92 57.82
N TRP A 119 15.54 -49.48 57.96
CA TRP A 119 16.72 -50.34 57.82
C TRP A 119 16.74 -51.47 58.87
N GLY A 120 16.26 -51.18 60.09
CA GLY A 120 16.07 -52.14 61.17
C GLY A 120 15.08 -53.26 60.85
N ALA A 121 14.10 -52.98 60.00
CA ALA A 121 13.07 -53.93 59.58
C ALA A 121 13.45 -54.77 58.36
N LEU A 122 14.60 -54.51 57.73
CA LEU A 122 15.04 -55.29 56.58
C LEU A 122 15.36 -56.73 56.95
N VAL A 123 15.05 -57.65 56.03
CA VAL A 123 15.31 -59.08 56.21
C VAL A 123 16.83 -59.33 56.19
N PRO A 124 17.41 -59.94 57.24
CA PRO A 124 18.84 -60.23 57.29
C PRO A 124 19.26 -61.24 56.21
N ASN A 125 20.41 -61.01 55.57
CA ASN A 125 21.06 -61.97 54.66
C ASN A 125 22.42 -62.47 55.19
N GLY A 126 22.85 -61.99 56.37
CA GLY A 126 24.01 -62.50 57.12
C GLY A 126 23.62 -63.03 58.50
N THR A 127 24.61 -63.54 59.24
CA THR A 127 24.39 -64.21 60.53
C THR A 127 25.29 -63.69 61.64
N ALA A 128 24.87 -63.86 62.89
CA ALA A 128 25.68 -63.62 64.08
C ALA A 128 25.86 -64.93 64.85
N ALA A 129 27.06 -65.19 65.34
CA ALA A 129 27.40 -66.38 66.13
C ALA A 129 28.30 -66.00 67.32
N VAL A 130 28.24 -66.79 68.39
CA VAL A 130 29.04 -66.58 69.60
C VAL A 130 29.84 -67.83 69.95
N ALA A 131 31.14 -67.67 70.16
CA ALA A 131 32.04 -68.73 70.62
C ALA A 131 33.06 -68.18 71.61
N PHE A 132 33.13 -68.77 72.82
CA PHE A 132 34.04 -68.34 73.90
C PHE A 132 34.00 -66.83 74.19
N ASN A 133 32.79 -66.26 74.31
CA ASN A 133 32.52 -64.82 74.45
C ASN A 133 33.00 -63.92 73.29
N ASN A 134 33.39 -64.48 72.15
CA ASN A 134 33.67 -63.72 70.93
C ASN A 134 32.47 -63.76 70.00
N ILE A 135 32.08 -62.61 69.46
CA ILE A 135 30.99 -62.50 68.49
C ILE A 135 31.60 -62.50 67.09
N THR A 136 31.08 -63.35 66.19
CA THR A 136 31.41 -63.32 64.77
C THR A 136 30.16 -62.93 63.98
N LEU A 137 30.26 -61.87 63.19
CA LEU A 137 29.22 -61.37 62.28
C LEU A 137 29.61 -61.72 60.85
N THR A 138 28.87 -62.60 60.19
CA THR A 138 29.23 -63.14 58.87
C THR A 138 28.24 -62.67 57.80
N GLY A 139 28.76 -62.07 56.73
CA GLY A 139 28.03 -61.79 55.49
C GLY A 139 28.77 -62.36 54.29
N THR A 140 28.05 -62.77 53.25
CA THR A 140 28.64 -63.38 52.03
C THR A 140 28.28 -62.64 50.75
N ASP A 141 27.41 -61.63 50.80
CA ASP A 141 27.02 -60.85 49.63
C ASP A 141 28.13 -59.85 49.26
N PRO A 142 28.63 -59.83 48.01
CA PRO A 142 29.72 -58.93 47.62
C PRO A 142 29.30 -57.45 47.57
N ALA A 143 28.01 -57.14 47.56
CA ALA A 143 27.49 -55.78 47.48
C ALA A 143 26.93 -55.28 48.81
N PHE A 144 26.01 -56.03 49.43
CA PHE A 144 25.28 -55.55 50.62
C PHE A 144 24.90 -56.67 51.60
N ASN A 145 25.38 -56.56 52.84
CA ASN A 145 25.14 -57.50 53.92
C ASN A 145 24.32 -56.85 55.04
N ILE A 146 23.25 -57.52 55.46
CA ILE A 146 22.34 -57.14 56.53
C ILE A 146 22.46 -58.20 57.62
N ILE A 147 22.98 -57.82 58.78
CA ILE A 147 23.17 -58.69 59.95
C ILE A 147 22.33 -58.11 61.08
N THR A 148 21.44 -58.91 61.67
CA THR A 148 20.62 -58.46 62.81
C THR A 148 20.94 -59.28 64.04
N LEU A 149 21.13 -58.60 65.17
CA LEU A 149 21.41 -59.20 66.47
C LEU A 149 20.66 -58.48 67.60
N ASP A 150 20.32 -59.21 68.65
CA ASP A 150 19.81 -58.65 69.89
C ASP A 150 20.98 -58.22 70.78
N GLY A 151 21.04 -56.93 71.13
CA GLY A 151 22.12 -56.37 71.94
C GLY A 151 22.17 -56.91 73.38
N ALA A 152 21.05 -57.42 73.89
CA ALA A 152 20.96 -58.04 75.22
C ALA A 152 21.28 -59.55 75.20
N ASP A 153 21.16 -60.21 74.04
CA ASP A 153 21.45 -61.64 73.92
C ASP A 153 21.82 -62.02 72.47
N VAL A 154 23.11 -61.86 72.13
CA VAL A 154 23.59 -62.08 70.77
C VAL A 154 23.50 -63.57 70.43
N ALA A 155 22.76 -63.87 69.36
CA ALA A 155 22.51 -65.24 68.88
C ALA A 155 21.91 -66.20 69.93
N ARG A 156 21.18 -65.67 70.93
CA ARG A 156 20.59 -66.45 72.04
C ARG A 156 21.62 -67.25 72.84
N SER A 157 22.80 -66.68 73.04
CA SER A 157 23.95 -67.32 73.67
C SER A 157 24.12 -66.98 75.16
N GLY A 158 23.36 -66.01 75.67
CA GLY A 158 23.53 -65.38 76.99
C GLY A 158 24.62 -64.30 77.02
N VAL A 159 25.26 -64.00 75.89
CA VAL A 159 26.29 -62.95 75.78
C VAL A 159 25.66 -61.67 75.25
N THR A 160 25.72 -60.59 76.03
CA THR A 160 25.32 -59.24 75.58
C THR A 160 26.38 -58.69 74.61
N LEU A 161 26.00 -57.77 73.72
CA LEU A 161 26.98 -57.09 72.85
C LEU A 161 28.08 -56.43 73.70
N ALA A 162 27.70 -55.73 74.77
CA ALA A 162 28.63 -55.05 75.67
C ALA A 162 29.54 -56.01 76.48
N GLY A 163 29.12 -57.26 76.68
CA GLY A 163 29.85 -58.27 77.45
C GLY A 163 30.84 -59.12 76.63
N ALA A 164 30.92 -58.89 75.32
CA ALA A 164 31.81 -59.64 74.44
C ALA A 164 33.30 -59.33 74.71
N SER A 165 34.15 -60.34 74.50
CA SER A 165 35.62 -60.20 74.54
C SER A 165 36.19 -59.63 73.24
N SER A 166 35.58 -59.97 72.11
CA SER A 166 35.88 -59.42 70.79
C SER A 166 34.68 -59.52 69.85
N VAL A 167 34.68 -58.68 68.82
CA VAL A 167 33.72 -58.77 67.71
C VAL A 167 34.50 -58.86 66.40
N ASN A 168 34.23 -59.87 65.58
CA ASN A 168 34.85 -60.03 64.27
C ASN A 168 33.80 -59.97 63.16
N ILE A 169 33.92 -59.02 62.24
CA ILE A 169 33.05 -58.85 61.08
C ILE A 169 33.71 -59.55 59.88
N VAL A 170 33.11 -60.61 59.38
CA VAL A 170 33.61 -61.43 58.26
C VAL A 170 32.73 -61.19 57.04
N VAL A 171 33.23 -60.40 56.08
CA VAL A 171 32.47 -59.97 54.89
C VAL A 171 33.39 -59.82 53.67
N PRO A 172 32.88 -59.92 52.42
CA PRO A 172 33.65 -59.63 51.23
C PRO A 172 34.26 -58.21 51.27
N PRO A 173 35.48 -58.01 50.72
CA PRO A 173 36.07 -56.68 50.58
C PRO A 173 35.12 -55.71 49.89
N ASP A 174 35.12 -54.45 50.32
CA ASP A 174 34.31 -53.33 49.79
C ASP A 174 32.77 -53.47 49.88
N SER A 175 32.25 -54.59 50.40
CA SER A 175 30.80 -54.75 50.63
C SER A 175 30.28 -53.77 51.68
N THR A 176 29.07 -53.24 51.48
CA THR A 176 28.40 -52.42 52.50
C THR A 176 27.77 -53.35 53.54
N VAL A 177 27.96 -53.05 54.83
CA VAL A 177 27.47 -53.87 55.94
C VAL A 177 26.55 -53.03 56.82
N LEU A 178 25.30 -53.45 56.94
CA LEU A 178 24.31 -52.91 57.87
C LEU A 178 24.13 -53.90 59.02
N ILE A 179 24.56 -53.52 60.22
CA ILE A 179 24.41 -54.30 61.45
C ILE A 179 23.30 -53.67 62.29
N ASN A 180 22.13 -54.30 62.27
CA ASN A 180 20.99 -53.88 63.09
C ASN A 180 21.10 -54.49 64.49
N VAL A 181 21.22 -53.63 65.51
CA VAL A 181 21.28 -54.03 66.92
C VAL A 181 19.96 -53.66 67.59
N THR A 182 19.17 -54.67 67.94
CA THR A 182 17.87 -54.47 68.60
C THR A 182 18.04 -54.38 70.13
N GLY A 183 17.12 -53.65 70.77
CA GLY A 183 17.10 -53.43 72.22
C GLY A 183 16.94 -51.95 72.59
N THR A 184 16.27 -51.66 73.71
CA THR A 184 15.98 -50.28 74.15
C THR A 184 17.14 -49.63 74.93
N SER A 185 17.98 -50.44 75.58
CA SER A 185 19.21 -50.03 76.25
C SER A 185 20.31 -51.03 75.90
N VAL A 186 21.24 -50.61 75.06
CA VAL A 186 22.30 -51.46 74.50
C VAL A 186 23.65 -50.76 74.63
N GLY A 187 24.74 -51.49 74.46
CA GLY A 187 26.06 -50.89 74.62
C GLY A 187 27.15 -51.60 73.83
N LEU A 188 28.19 -50.84 73.53
CA LEU A 188 29.46 -51.33 73.01
C LEU A 188 30.41 -51.58 74.20
N GLY A 189 31.04 -52.74 74.21
CA GLY A 189 31.80 -53.26 75.36
C GLY A 189 33.28 -52.86 75.36
N ASN A 190 34.03 -53.45 76.30
CA ASN A 190 35.48 -53.31 76.41
C ASN A 190 36.21 -54.25 75.43
N TYR A 191 35.96 -54.10 74.13
CA TYR A 191 36.53 -54.97 73.11
C TYR A 191 37.00 -54.21 71.87
N SER A 192 37.82 -54.87 71.05
CA SER A 192 38.18 -54.40 69.71
C SER A 192 37.32 -55.09 68.65
N VAL A 193 36.90 -54.33 67.64
CA VAL A 193 36.24 -54.84 66.44
C VAL A 193 37.31 -55.19 65.40
N PHE A 194 37.31 -56.44 64.96
CA PHE A 194 38.14 -56.96 63.86
C PHE A 194 37.32 -56.99 62.58
N VAL A 195 37.97 -56.76 61.44
CA VAL A 195 37.36 -56.94 60.11
C VAL A 195 38.17 -58.00 59.38
N ASN A 196 37.52 -59.09 58.98
CA ASN A 196 38.14 -60.27 58.37
C ASN A 196 39.33 -60.81 59.18
N GLY A 197 39.20 -60.82 60.52
CA GLY A 197 40.22 -61.32 61.45
C GLY A 197 41.41 -60.38 61.68
N VAL A 198 41.42 -59.19 61.08
CA VAL A 198 42.52 -58.21 61.19
C VAL A 198 42.07 -57.01 62.02
N THR A 199 42.96 -56.51 62.88
CA THR A 199 42.77 -55.25 63.59
C THR A 199 42.89 -54.08 62.59
N PRO A 200 41.83 -53.29 62.37
CA PRO A 200 41.89 -52.24 61.35
C PRO A 200 42.92 -51.16 61.68
N SER A 201 43.86 -50.91 60.77
CA SER A 201 44.92 -49.89 60.93
C SER A 201 44.65 -48.60 60.16
N SER A 202 43.61 -48.56 59.33
CA SER A 202 43.21 -47.42 58.50
C SER A 202 41.76 -47.02 58.79
N PRO A 203 41.43 -45.70 58.80
CA PRO A 203 40.05 -45.23 58.94
C PRO A 203 39.10 -45.78 57.87
N ALA A 204 39.61 -46.07 56.67
CA ALA A 204 38.82 -46.59 55.55
C ALA A 204 38.05 -47.89 55.89
N ALA A 205 38.53 -48.68 56.85
CA ALA A 205 37.90 -49.94 57.25
C ALA A 205 36.50 -49.77 57.87
N GLY A 206 36.18 -48.58 58.40
CA GLY A 206 34.84 -48.26 58.93
C GLY A 206 33.89 -47.66 57.89
N SER A 207 34.38 -47.20 56.75
CA SER A 207 33.60 -46.38 55.80
C SER A 207 32.43 -47.12 55.12
N LYS A 208 32.36 -48.45 55.24
CA LYS A 208 31.30 -49.29 54.65
C LYS A 208 30.44 -50.01 55.69
N ILE A 209 30.69 -49.78 56.98
CA ILE A 209 30.04 -50.51 58.08
C ILE A 209 29.13 -49.55 58.84
N VAL A 210 27.88 -49.95 59.07
CA VAL A 210 26.88 -49.20 59.85
C VAL A 210 26.39 -50.06 61.00
N TRP A 211 26.55 -49.57 62.22
CA TRP A 211 25.89 -50.06 63.42
C TRP A 211 24.60 -49.28 63.60
N ASN A 212 23.49 -49.85 63.12
CA ASN A 212 22.17 -49.25 63.21
C ASN A 212 21.49 -49.70 64.51
N PHE A 213 21.05 -48.72 65.31
CA PHE A 213 20.32 -48.92 66.57
C PHE A 213 18.89 -48.37 66.43
N PRO A 214 17.96 -49.13 65.81
CA PRO A 214 16.68 -48.60 65.34
C PRO A 214 15.72 -48.12 66.42
N GLN A 215 15.93 -48.52 67.68
CA GLN A 215 15.01 -48.22 68.79
C GLN A 215 15.71 -47.96 70.13
N ALA A 216 17.04 -47.83 70.13
CA ALA A 216 17.79 -47.63 71.37
C ALA A 216 17.51 -46.23 71.94
N ALA A 217 16.97 -46.16 73.15
CA ALA A 217 16.78 -44.90 73.87
C ALA A 217 18.05 -44.49 74.64
N ALA A 218 18.89 -45.46 75.00
CA ALA A 218 20.19 -45.25 75.63
C ALA A 218 21.27 -46.16 75.01
N LEU A 219 22.46 -45.59 74.79
CA LEU A 219 23.64 -46.30 74.28
C LEU A 219 24.86 -46.00 75.16
N THR A 220 25.56 -47.03 75.64
CA THR A 220 26.83 -46.86 76.37
C THR A 220 28.01 -47.41 75.57
N HIS A 221 29.20 -46.81 75.68
CA HIS A 221 30.43 -47.43 75.18
C HIS A 221 31.49 -47.62 76.27
N GLY A 222 32.25 -48.71 76.20
CA GLY A 222 33.38 -49.02 77.08
C GLY A 222 34.74 -48.55 76.53
N SER A 223 35.81 -49.19 77.02
CA SER A 223 37.20 -48.95 76.63
C SER A 223 37.63 -49.80 75.43
N GLY A 224 36.91 -49.66 74.32
CA GLY A 224 37.09 -50.47 73.11
C GLY A 224 37.61 -49.70 71.89
N ARG A 225 37.88 -50.44 70.82
CA ARG A 225 38.14 -49.90 69.48
C ARG A 225 37.03 -50.34 68.54
N TYR A 226 36.19 -49.41 68.13
CA TYR A 226 35.00 -49.63 67.33
C TYR A 226 35.22 -49.20 65.88
N VAL A 227 34.52 -49.84 64.95
CA VAL A 227 34.72 -49.66 63.51
C VAL A 227 33.36 -49.58 62.83
N GLY A 228 33.13 -48.50 62.07
CA GLY A 228 31.86 -48.22 61.40
C GLY A 228 31.11 -47.02 61.94
N THR A 229 30.09 -46.57 61.22
CA THR A 229 29.17 -45.51 61.66
C THR A 229 28.20 -46.04 62.71
N ILE A 230 28.18 -45.41 63.88
CA ILE A 230 27.16 -45.62 64.91
C ILE A 230 25.96 -44.73 64.57
N LEU A 231 24.87 -45.33 64.14
CA LEU A 231 23.60 -44.67 63.85
C LEU A 231 22.59 -45.02 64.95
N ALA A 232 22.40 -44.11 65.90
CA ALA A 232 21.51 -44.29 67.06
C ALA A 232 20.59 -43.08 67.27
N PRO A 233 19.65 -42.80 66.33
CA PRO A 233 18.94 -41.52 66.26
C PRO A 233 17.91 -41.28 67.37
N PHE A 234 17.67 -42.29 68.22
CA PHE A 234 16.84 -42.21 69.42
C PHE A 234 17.66 -42.17 70.72
N ALA A 235 18.97 -42.43 70.65
CA ALA A 235 19.77 -42.75 71.83
C ALA A 235 20.46 -41.54 72.43
N ALA A 236 20.31 -41.38 73.75
CA ALA A 236 21.29 -40.64 74.56
C ALA A 236 22.53 -41.52 74.78
N ILE A 237 23.68 -41.05 74.29
CA ILE A 237 24.94 -41.78 74.30
C ILE A 237 25.80 -41.35 75.49
N SER A 238 26.37 -42.32 76.22
CA SER A 238 27.23 -42.04 77.36
C SER A 238 28.48 -42.90 77.42
N ALA A 239 29.57 -42.33 77.93
CA ALA A 239 30.84 -43.03 78.09
C ALA A 239 30.90 -43.79 79.42
N ALA A 240 31.20 -45.10 79.35
CA ALA A 240 31.53 -45.96 80.49
C ALA A 240 33.01 -46.36 80.53
N GLY A 241 33.81 -45.95 79.53
CA GLY A 241 35.25 -46.18 79.40
C GLY A 241 35.87 -45.29 78.32
N SER A 242 37.19 -45.37 78.13
CA SER A 242 37.91 -44.59 77.11
C SER A 242 38.18 -45.42 75.86
N GLY A 243 37.60 -45.03 74.74
CA GLY A 243 37.65 -45.79 73.48
C GLY A 243 38.03 -44.96 72.26
N GLU A 244 38.11 -45.66 71.13
CA GLU A 244 38.38 -45.10 69.81
C GLU A 244 37.32 -45.59 68.82
N LEU A 245 36.77 -44.69 68.01
CA LEU A 245 35.81 -44.99 66.94
C LEU A 245 36.42 -44.63 65.58
N LEU A 246 36.57 -45.62 64.71
CA LEU A 246 36.90 -45.42 63.29
C LEU A 246 35.59 -45.34 62.51
N GLY A 247 34.97 -44.17 62.48
CA GLY A 247 33.66 -43.99 61.87
C GLY A 247 32.97 -42.68 62.25
N GLN A 248 31.65 -42.65 62.07
CA GLN A 248 30.79 -41.54 62.45
C GLN A 248 29.95 -41.87 63.69
N LEU A 249 29.58 -40.84 64.44
CA LEU A 249 28.67 -40.91 65.59
C LEU A 249 27.43 -40.07 65.31
N ILE A 250 26.29 -40.71 65.14
CA ILE A 250 25.00 -40.06 64.89
C ILE A 250 24.01 -40.46 65.99
N GLY A 251 23.45 -39.50 66.73
CA GLY A 251 22.51 -39.81 67.81
C GLY A 251 21.87 -38.59 68.48
N VAL A 252 21.14 -38.79 69.58
CA VAL A 252 20.45 -37.68 70.26
C VAL A 252 21.44 -36.80 71.00
N SER A 253 22.21 -37.36 71.92
CA SER A 253 23.17 -36.60 72.72
C SER A 253 24.39 -37.44 73.03
N TYR A 254 25.50 -36.81 73.38
CA TYR A 254 26.66 -37.51 73.92
C TYR A 254 27.15 -36.82 75.19
N THR A 255 27.41 -37.61 76.24
CA THR A 255 27.99 -37.12 77.50
C THR A 255 29.08 -38.05 77.99
N ASN A 256 30.25 -37.51 78.28
CA ASN A 256 31.30 -38.25 78.97
C ASN A 256 31.44 -37.87 80.45
N PHE A 257 32.00 -38.79 81.25
CA PHE A 257 32.58 -38.46 82.55
C PHE A 257 34.01 -37.95 82.36
N PRO A 258 34.56 -37.11 83.28
CA PRO A 258 35.84 -36.41 83.07
C PRO A 258 37.05 -37.29 82.72
N PHE A 259 37.02 -38.57 83.07
CA PHE A 259 38.09 -39.54 82.85
C PHE A 259 37.87 -40.45 81.63
N PHE A 260 36.68 -40.43 81.04
CA PHE A 260 36.33 -41.27 79.90
C PHE A 260 36.22 -40.45 78.64
N THR A 261 36.81 -40.94 77.55
CA THR A 261 36.89 -40.20 76.28
C THR A 261 36.54 -41.11 75.11
N LEU A 262 36.01 -40.54 74.03
CA LEU A 262 35.88 -41.24 72.76
C LEU A 262 36.65 -40.44 71.71
N THR A 263 37.77 -40.99 71.26
CA THR A 263 38.50 -40.44 70.11
C THR A 263 37.79 -40.88 68.84
N ILE A 264 37.37 -39.94 68.01
CA ILE A 264 36.65 -40.25 66.76
C ILE A 264 37.59 -39.96 65.60
N VAL A 265 37.98 -41.00 64.87
CA VAL A 265 38.90 -40.92 63.73
C VAL A 265 38.10 -40.70 62.45
N ASP A 266 38.61 -39.85 61.55
CA ASP A 266 37.87 -39.46 60.34
C ASP A 266 37.65 -40.63 59.37
N ALA A 267 36.42 -41.14 59.34
CA ALA A 267 35.95 -42.14 58.41
C ALA A 267 34.45 -41.92 58.15
N LEU A 268 34.13 -41.12 57.12
CA LEU A 268 32.74 -40.94 56.66
C LEU A 268 32.23 -42.21 55.98
N PHE A 269 30.93 -42.47 56.09
CA PHE A 269 30.29 -43.55 55.38
C PHE A 269 30.25 -43.26 53.87
N THR A 270 30.73 -44.22 53.10
CA THR A 270 30.78 -44.19 51.63
C THR A 270 30.04 -45.37 51.01
N GLY A 271 29.40 -46.22 51.82
CA GLY A 271 28.62 -47.37 51.36
C GLY A 271 27.29 -46.96 50.72
N CYS A 272 26.54 -47.95 50.27
CA CYS A 272 25.20 -47.75 49.70
C CYS A 272 24.15 -48.44 50.56
N LEU A 273 23.24 -47.66 51.14
CA LEU A 273 22.08 -48.20 51.85
C LEU A 273 20.85 -48.22 50.91
N PRO A 274 19.91 -49.16 51.10
CA PRO A 274 18.67 -49.22 50.33
C PRO A 274 17.74 -48.08 50.69
N ASP A 275 17.03 -47.57 49.69
CA ASP A 275 15.97 -46.58 49.86
C ASP A 275 14.78 -47.14 50.66
N ILE A 276 14.32 -46.40 51.66
CA ILE A 276 13.16 -46.74 52.50
C ILE A 276 11.99 -45.88 52.04
N THR A 277 11.20 -46.42 51.11
CA THR A 277 10.10 -45.75 50.38
C THR A 277 8.92 -45.25 51.23
N SER A 278 8.97 -45.38 52.56
CA SER A 278 7.88 -45.02 53.49
C SER A 278 8.22 -43.88 54.46
N CYS A 279 9.26 -43.07 54.20
CA CYS A 279 9.64 -41.93 55.06
C CYS A 279 9.34 -40.54 54.43
N GLY A 280 8.33 -40.45 53.54
CA GLY A 280 8.05 -39.31 52.66
C GLY A 280 7.58 -38.01 53.34
N GLY A 281 8.05 -36.88 52.83
CA GLY A 281 7.69 -35.52 53.28
C GLY A 281 6.28 -35.07 52.85
N PRO A 282 5.97 -33.77 53.00
CA PRO A 282 4.68 -33.18 52.62
C PRO A 282 4.49 -33.26 51.10
N SER A 283 3.30 -33.68 50.65
CA SER A 283 3.00 -33.85 49.22
C SER A 283 1.54 -33.52 48.93
N LEU A 284 1.31 -32.52 48.09
CA LEU A 284 -0.02 -32.21 47.56
C LEU A 284 -0.20 -32.81 46.17
N THR A 285 -1.41 -33.26 45.87
CA THR A 285 -1.89 -33.51 44.51
C THR A 285 -3.10 -32.65 44.24
N VAL A 286 -3.23 -32.17 43.00
CA VAL A 286 -4.42 -31.45 42.55
C VAL A 286 -4.96 -32.13 41.29
N THR A 287 -6.26 -32.37 41.27
CA THR A 287 -6.98 -32.80 40.08
C THR A 287 -8.04 -31.77 39.75
N LYS A 288 -8.28 -31.59 38.45
CA LYS A 288 -9.34 -30.74 37.94
C LYS A 288 -10.07 -31.47 36.84
N THR A 289 -11.39 -31.49 36.93
CA THR A 289 -12.27 -32.06 35.91
C THR A 289 -13.35 -31.06 35.54
N VAL A 290 -13.87 -31.19 34.32
CA VAL A 290 -15.06 -30.51 33.82
C VAL A 290 -16.04 -31.60 33.39
N GLU A 291 -17.26 -31.58 33.93
CA GLU A 291 -18.24 -32.65 33.72
C GLU A 291 -17.67 -34.07 33.99
N GLY A 292 -16.75 -34.19 34.95
CA GLY A 292 -16.09 -35.45 35.31
C GLY A 292 -14.97 -35.92 34.38
N ALA A 293 -14.58 -35.12 33.37
CA ALA A 293 -13.51 -35.45 32.43
C ALA A 293 -12.39 -34.38 32.40
N SER A 294 -11.25 -34.71 31.78
CA SER A 294 -10.14 -33.75 31.56
C SER A 294 -10.37 -32.79 30.39
N SER A 295 -11.41 -33.04 29.60
CA SER A 295 -11.87 -32.15 28.54
C SER A 295 -13.38 -32.21 28.36
N PHE A 296 -13.94 -31.13 27.82
CA PHE A 296 -15.36 -31.04 27.48
C PHE A 296 -15.53 -30.32 26.14
N THR A 297 -16.55 -30.71 25.37
CA THR A 297 -16.91 -30.06 24.11
C THR A 297 -18.38 -29.65 24.18
N GLY A 298 -18.66 -28.36 24.02
CA GLY A 298 -20.02 -27.82 24.08
C GLY A 298 -20.15 -26.51 23.33
N THR A 299 -21.36 -26.11 22.98
CA THR A 299 -21.62 -24.82 22.32
C THR A 299 -21.51 -23.68 23.33
N PRO A 300 -21.23 -22.44 22.89
CA PRO A 300 -21.25 -21.27 23.78
C PRO A 300 -22.53 -21.19 24.64
N GLY A 301 -22.37 -20.84 25.92
CA GLY A 301 -23.47 -20.77 26.89
C GLY A 301 -23.96 -22.13 27.42
N THR A 302 -23.33 -23.25 27.04
CA THR A 302 -23.63 -24.56 27.64
C THR A 302 -23.18 -24.54 29.10
N PRO A 303 -24.07 -24.78 30.09
CA PRO A 303 -23.67 -24.85 31.49
C PRO A 303 -22.72 -26.03 31.70
N ILE A 304 -21.62 -25.79 32.41
CA ILE A 304 -20.59 -26.78 32.75
C ILE A 304 -20.21 -26.68 34.22
N ARG A 305 -19.85 -27.80 34.81
CA ARG A 305 -19.44 -27.92 36.21
C ARG A 305 -17.99 -28.35 36.30
N TYR A 306 -17.19 -27.53 36.96
CA TYR A 306 -15.81 -27.84 37.34
C TYR A 306 -15.77 -28.49 38.72
N LEU A 307 -14.94 -29.52 38.86
CA LEU A 307 -14.58 -30.11 40.14
C LEU A 307 -13.05 -30.06 40.27
N VAL A 308 -12.57 -29.27 41.23
CA VAL A 308 -11.17 -29.24 41.68
C VAL A 308 -11.08 -30.06 42.96
N THR A 309 -10.14 -31.00 43.03
CA THR A 309 -9.87 -31.76 44.26
C THR A 309 -8.40 -31.62 44.61
N VAL A 310 -8.12 -31.06 45.79
CA VAL A 310 -6.78 -30.96 46.36
C VAL A 310 -6.63 -32.01 47.44
N THR A 311 -5.63 -32.87 47.35
CA THR A 311 -5.40 -33.96 48.32
C THR A 311 -3.99 -33.86 48.90
N ASN A 312 -3.85 -34.03 50.21
CA ASN A 312 -2.55 -34.24 50.84
C ASN A 312 -2.22 -35.74 50.87
N ASN A 313 -1.27 -36.14 50.01
CA ASN A 313 -0.79 -37.51 49.89
C ASN A 313 0.48 -37.77 50.72
N GLY A 314 1.03 -36.74 51.37
CA GLY A 314 2.23 -36.82 52.21
C GLY A 314 1.96 -37.42 53.59
N ALA A 315 3.02 -37.80 54.32
CA ALA A 315 2.88 -38.39 55.65
C ALA A 315 2.64 -37.35 56.77
N ILE A 316 2.71 -36.05 56.46
CA ILE A 316 2.50 -34.94 57.39
C ILE A 316 1.47 -33.93 56.84
N PRO A 317 0.75 -33.20 57.72
CA PRO A 317 -0.16 -32.13 57.31
C PRO A 317 0.54 -31.00 56.53
N VAL A 318 -0.16 -30.37 55.59
CA VAL A 318 0.32 -29.19 54.84
C VAL A 318 -0.44 -27.95 55.31
N THR A 319 0.27 -26.87 55.63
CA THR A 319 -0.34 -25.62 56.14
C THR A 319 -0.39 -24.53 55.09
N ASN A 320 -1.31 -23.57 55.30
CA ASN A 320 -1.53 -22.38 54.47
C ASN A 320 -1.62 -22.69 52.98
N VAL A 321 -2.41 -23.71 52.64
CA VAL A 321 -2.61 -24.13 51.25
C VAL A 321 -3.41 -23.06 50.51
N THR A 322 -2.82 -22.47 49.48
CA THR A 322 -3.45 -21.47 48.62
C THR A 322 -3.88 -22.13 47.32
N ILE A 323 -5.16 -22.00 46.98
CA ILE A 323 -5.79 -22.52 45.77
C ILE A 323 -6.24 -21.32 44.93
N LEU A 324 -5.68 -21.19 43.73
CA LEU A 324 -5.93 -20.07 42.83
C LEU A 324 -6.40 -20.58 41.46
N ASP A 325 -7.53 -20.08 41.01
CA ASP A 325 -8.03 -20.22 39.64
C ASP A 325 -8.60 -18.87 39.22
N SER A 326 -7.82 -18.08 38.49
CA SER A 326 -8.22 -16.73 38.11
C SER A 326 -9.41 -16.70 37.16
N LYS A 327 -9.60 -17.75 36.35
CA LYS A 327 -10.66 -17.82 35.34
C LYS A 327 -12.02 -18.20 35.95
N LEU A 328 -12.02 -18.99 37.02
CA LEU A 328 -13.21 -19.30 37.83
C LEU A 328 -13.38 -18.39 39.05
N GLY A 329 -12.47 -17.44 39.27
CA GLY A 329 -12.48 -16.55 40.43
C GLY A 329 -12.21 -17.26 41.76
N ILE A 330 -11.55 -18.42 41.75
CA ILE A 330 -11.15 -19.12 42.97
C ILE A 330 -9.92 -18.42 43.52
N GLN A 331 -10.02 -17.91 44.75
CA GLN A 331 -8.90 -17.50 45.56
C GLN A 331 -9.16 -17.91 47.00
N GLN A 332 -8.76 -19.13 47.34
CA GLN A 332 -9.04 -19.73 48.65
C GLN A 332 -7.74 -20.05 49.37
N SER A 333 -7.66 -19.71 50.65
CA SER A 333 -6.61 -20.16 51.55
C SER A 333 -7.18 -21.14 52.57
N VAL A 334 -6.58 -22.32 52.65
CA VAL A 334 -6.92 -23.38 53.60
C VAL A 334 -5.80 -23.45 54.64
N PRO A 335 -6.07 -23.16 55.92
CA PRO A 335 -5.02 -23.11 56.95
C PRO A 335 -4.26 -24.42 57.14
N LEU A 336 -4.91 -25.57 56.94
CA LEU A 336 -4.38 -26.91 57.18
C LEU A 336 -5.12 -27.92 56.27
N ILE A 337 -4.39 -28.85 55.65
CA ILE A 337 -4.94 -30.08 55.05
C ILE A 337 -4.23 -31.26 55.71
N ASP A 338 -4.98 -32.07 56.47
CA ASP A 338 -4.44 -33.22 57.20
C ASP A 338 -3.97 -34.34 56.25
N THR A 339 -3.11 -35.23 56.76
CA THR A 339 -2.63 -36.39 56.00
C THR A 339 -3.79 -37.24 55.48
N GLY A 340 -3.85 -37.44 54.16
CA GLY A 340 -4.91 -38.20 53.48
C GLY A 340 -6.22 -37.44 53.28
N GLU A 341 -6.31 -36.17 53.70
CA GLU A 341 -7.50 -35.33 53.49
C GLU A 341 -7.58 -34.80 52.05
N SER A 342 -8.80 -34.70 51.52
CA SER A 342 -9.12 -34.09 50.23
C SER A 342 -10.13 -32.96 50.38
N ILE A 343 -9.89 -31.84 49.70
CA ILE A 343 -10.80 -30.70 49.63
C ILE A 343 -11.38 -30.61 48.21
N PRO A 344 -12.67 -30.95 48.02
CA PRO A 344 -13.37 -30.74 46.76
C PRO A 344 -13.94 -29.32 46.67
N ILE A 345 -13.73 -28.67 45.53
CA ILE A 345 -14.33 -27.37 45.18
C ILE A 345 -15.12 -27.57 43.90
N VAL A 346 -16.42 -27.30 43.96
CA VAL A 346 -17.33 -27.40 42.81
C VAL A 346 -17.73 -25.99 42.38
N ILE A 347 -17.56 -25.70 41.09
CA ILE A 347 -17.96 -24.42 40.49
C ILE A 347 -18.76 -24.68 39.23
N ASP A 348 -19.95 -24.11 39.17
CA ASP A 348 -20.76 -24.02 37.96
C ASP A 348 -20.30 -22.82 37.13
N SER A 349 -20.22 -23.00 35.82
CA SER A 349 -19.82 -22.01 34.82
C SER A 349 -20.53 -22.34 33.50
N GLU A 350 -20.14 -21.70 32.41
CA GLU A 350 -20.63 -22.00 31.07
C GLU A 350 -19.48 -22.03 30.06
N VAL A 351 -19.70 -22.71 28.92
CA VAL A 351 -18.75 -22.67 27.81
C VAL A 351 -18.68 -21.25 27.26
N GLU A 352 -17.47 -20.70 27.20
CA GLU A 352 -17.26 -19.33 26.75
C GLU A 352 -17.65 -19.12 25.29
N ALA A 353 -18.01 -17.88 24.96
CA ALA A 353 -18.21 -17.47 23.59
C ALA A 353 -16.89 -17.56 22.80
N GLY A 354 -16.98 -18.06 21.58
CA GLY A 354 -15.83 -18.16 20.69
C GLY A 354 -16.16 -18.92 19.42
N LYS A 355 -15.21 -18.90 18.50
CA LYS A 355 -15.32 -19.57 17.21
C LYS A 355 -15.30 -21.10 17.37
N ALA A 356 -16.17 -21.78 16.65
CA ALA A 356 -16.25 -23.24 16.65
C ALA A 356 -14.90 -23.88 16.29
N GLY A 357 -14.54 -24.94 17.01
CA GLY A 357 -13.27 -25.66 16.86
C GLY A 357 -12.10 -25.03 17.62
N THR A 358 -12.23 -23.82 18.16
CA THR A 358 -11.22 -23.26 19.06
C THR A 358 -11.31 -23.88 20.45
N GLN A 359 -10.22 -23.80 21.21
CA GLN A 359 -10.10 -24.38 22.54
C GLN A 359 -9.57 -23.35 23.52
N TYR A 360 -10.03 -23.42 24.77
CA TYR A 360 -9.42 -22.71 25.88
C TYR A 360 -9.09 -23.66 27.01
N SER A 361 -7.98 -23.39 27.69
CA SER A 361 -7.60 -24.10 28.91
C SER A 361 -8.08 -23.33 30.14
N ASN A 362 -8.41 -24.06 31.18
CA ASN A 362 -8.68 -23.51 32.50
C ASN A 362 -7.77 -24.19 33.53
N THR A 363 -6.87 -23.43 34.15
CA THR A 363 -5.81 -23.95 35.03
C THR A 363 -6.04 -23.51 36.47
N VAL A 364 -6.00 -24.45 37.41
CA VAL A 364 -5.90 -24.16 38.85
C VAL A 364 -4.46 -24.36 39.29
N THR A 365 -3.97 -23.49 40.16
CA THR A 365 -2.68 -23.63 40.85
C THR A 365 -2.91 -23.82 42.35
N VAL A 366 -2.04 -24.63 42.97
CA VAL A 366 -2.10 -24.94 44.40
C VAL A 366 -0.69 -24.88 44.97
N SER A 367 -0.49 -24.24 46.11
CA SER A 367 0.76 -24.25 46.87
C SER A 367 0.47 -24.30 48.36
N GLY A 368 1.44 -24.71 49.18
CA GLY A 368 1.37 -24.66 50.64
C GLY A 368 2.74 -24.32 51.21
N ASP A 369 2.85 -24.03 52.50
CA ASP A 369 4.12 -23.61 53.12
C ASP A 369 5.24 -24.64 52.91
N GLN A 370 4.88 -25.93 52.86
CA GLN A 370 5.82 -27.04 52.77
C GLN A 370 5.90 -27.71 51.40
N THR A 371 5.17 -27.21 50.40
CA THR A 371 5.11 -27.85 49.07
C THR A 371 5.28 -26.82 47.96
N ALA A 372 6.04 -27.18 46.91
CA ALA A 372 6.11 -26.38 45.70
C ALA A 372 4.72 -26.18 45.07
N MET A 373 4.58 -25.12 44.28
CA MET A 373 3.36 -24.86 43.52
C MET A 373 3.14 -25.96 42.47
N ILE A 374 1.94 -26.53 42.47
CA ILE A 374 1.46 -27.52 41.50
C ILE A 374 0.27 -26.96 40.74
N SER A 375 -0.09 -27.58 39.62
CA SER A 375 -1.24 -27.13 38.82
C SER A 375 -1.98 -28.30 38.18
N ALA A 376 -3.25 -28.08 37.87
CA ALA A 376 -4.05 -28.96 37.03
C ALA A 376 -4.87 -28.12 36.05
N SER A 377 -5.01 -28.62 34.83
CA SER A 377 -5.72 -27.94 33.76
C SER A 377 -6.74 -28.85 33.11
N VAL A 378 -7.80 -28.26 32.61
CA VAL A 378 -8.77 -28.92 31.72
C VAL A 378 -8.93 -28.09 30.44
N THR A 379 -9.26 -28.76 29.35
CA THR A 379 -9.44 -28.13 28.04
C THR A 379 -10.89 -28.15 27.61
N ILE A 380 -11.41 -27.00 27.20
CA ILE A 380 -12.77 -26.85 26.71
C ILE A 380 -12.69 -26.55 25.23
N THR A 381 -13.35 -27.37 24.41
CA THR A 381 -13.47 -27.15 22.96
C THR A 381 -14.83 -26.55 22.65
N ILE A 382 -14.84 -25.43 21.92
CA ILE A 382 -16.07 -24.75 21.55
C ILE A 382 -16.69 -25.46 20.34
N ALA A 383 -17.89 -26.02 20.53
CA ALA A 383 -18.64 -26.69 19.47
C ALA A 383 -19.37 -25.69 18.56
N ALA A 384 -19.71 -26.16 17.36
CA ALA A 384 -20.44 -25.39 16.36
C ALA A 384 -21.91 -25.17 16.78
N LEU A 385 -22.33 -23.91 16.79
CA LEU A 385 -23.74 -23.52 16.70
C LEU A 385 -24.25 -23.73 15.27
N PRO A 386 -25.58 -23.88 15.07
CA PRO A 386 -26.17 -23.87 13.74
C PRO A 386 -25.70 -22.67 12.93
N ILE A 387 -25.37 -22.89 11.66
CA ILE A 387 -24.98 -21.81 10.75
C ILE A 387 -26.15 -20.84 10.61
N ASN A 388 -25.94 -19.61 11.07
CA ASN A 388 -26.88 -18.52 10.97
C ASN A 388 -26.09 -17.27 10.62
N ILE A 389 -26.33 -16.70 9.45
CA ILE A 389 -25.59 -15.55 8.95
C ILE A 389 -26.57 -14.57 8.31
N GLN A 390 -26.20 -13.29 8.35
CA GLN A 390 -26.90 -12.23 7.68
C GLN A 390 -25.94 -11.59 6.68
N LEU A 391 -26.36 -11.48 5.41
CA LEU A 391 -25.67 -10.68 4.42
C LEU A 391 -26.24 -9.26 4.50
N ASN A 392 -25.37 -8.27 4.67
CA ASN A 392 -25.71 -6.86 4.59
C ASN A 392 -25.01 -6.25 3.39
N LYS A 393 -25.82 -5.77 2.45
CA LYS A 393 -25.39 -4.98 1.32
C LYS A 393 -25.71 -3.52 1.60
N THR A 394 -24.76 -2.63 1.34
CA THR A 394 -24.95 -1.18 1.47
C THR A 394 -24.37 -0.47 0.26
N ALA A 395 -24.97 0.66 -0.10
CA ALA A 395 -24.47 1.56 -1.13
C ALA A 395 -23.80 2.78 -0.48
N SER A 396 -22.76 3.31 -1.10
CA SER A 396 -22.06 4.50 -0.62
C SER A 396 -22.91 5.78 -0.64
N VAL A 397 -24.01 5.78 -1.40
CA VAL A 397 -24.93 6.92 -1.57
C VAL A 397 -26.37 6.43 -1.59
N ALA A 398 -27.31 7.27 -1.15
CA ALA A 398 -28.75 6.98 -1.20
C ALA A 398 -29.37 7.35 -2.56
N SER A 399 -28.74 8.26 -3.31
CA SER A 399 -29.17 8.68 -4.64
C SER A 399 -27.97 8.94 -5.55
N ALA A 400 -28.13 8.70 -6.85
CA ALA A 400 -27.10 8.89 -7.87
C ALA A 400 -27.73 9.39 -9.19
N VAL A 401 -26.94 10.01 -10.06
CA VAL A 401 -27.33 10.26 -11.47
C VAL A 401 -26.70 9.21 -12.38
N PRO A 402 -27.26 8.97 -13.59
CA PRO A 402 -26.57 8.15 -14.60
C PRO A 402 -25.13 8.64 -14.84
N GLY A 403 -24.17 7.73 -14.81
CA GLY A 403 -22.73 8.02 -14.90
C GLY A 403 -21.99 8.09 -13.56
N ASP A 404 -22.69 8.24 -12.42
CA ASP A 404 -22.06 8.21 -11.10
C ASP A 404 -21.53 6.82 -10.74
N GLN A 405 -20.47 6.80 -9.95
CA GLN A 405 -19.94 5.58 -9.35
C GLN A 405 -20.53 5.35 -7.96
N VAL A 406 -21.11 4.17 -7.75
CA VAL A 406 -21.65 3.73 -6.47
C VAL A 406 -20.81 2.56 -5.98
N ILE A 407 -20.30 2.65 -4.75
CA ILE A 407 -19.56 1.57 -4.11
C ILE A 407 -20.55 0.72 -3.33
N TYR A 408 -20.65 -0.56 -3.67
CA TYR A 408 -21.42 -1.55 -2.91
C TYR A 408 -20.50 -2.32 -1.96
N THR A 409 -20.84 -2.31 -0.67
CA THR A 409 -20.13 -3.04 0.38
C THR A 409 -20.95 -4.24 0.84
N PHE A 410 -20.32 -5.43 0.83
CA PHE A 410 -20.94 -6.68 1.25
C PHE A 410 -20.33 -7.14 2.56
N THR A 411 -21.12 -7.12 3.63
CA THR A 411 -20.71 -7.49 4.98
C THR A 411 -21.48 -8.73 5.41
N ILE A 412 -20.79 -9.73 5.92
CA ILE A 412 -21.42 -10.90 6.57
C ILE A 412 -21.40 -10.67 8.07
N VAL A 413 -22.58 -10.77 8.69
CA VAL A 413 -22.71 -10.85 10.15
C VAL A 413 -22.94 -12.31 10.49
N ASN A 414 -22.05 -12.91 11.29
CA ASN A 414 -22.20 -14.28 11.74
C ASN A 414 -22.98 -14.30 13.06
N LEU A 415 -24.22 -14.75 13.01
CA LEU A 415 -25.09 -14.92 14.19
C LEU A 415 -24.90 -16.29 14.86
N GLY A 416 -24.14 -17.19 14.23
CA GLY A 416 -23.63 -18.42 14.82
C GLY A 416 -22.20 -18.23 15.30
N ASN A 417 -21.39 -19.28 15.21
CA ASN A 417 -19.97 -19.22 15.57
C ASN A 417 -19.06 -20.07 14.66
N SER A 418 -19.57 -20.52 13.52
CA SER A 418 -18.85 -21.40 12.60
C SER A 418 -18.53 -20.68 11.29
N ASP A 419 -17.40 -21.03 10.66
CA ASP A 419 -17.06 -20.51 9.33
C ASP A 419 -18.08 -20.95 8.29
N LEU A 420 -18.40 -20.05 7.36
CA LEU A 420 -19.00 -20.44 6.09
C LEU A 420 -17.94 -21.11 5.21
N LEU A 421 -18.32 -22.15 4.49
CA LEU A 421 -17.41 -22.95 3.66
C LEU A 421 -17.78 -22.83 2.17
N ASN A 422 -16.76 -22.63 1.33
CA ASN A 422 -16.90 -22.41 -0.12
C ASN A 422 -17.91 -21.31 -0.43
N VAL A 423 -17.70 -20.14 0.18
CA VAL A 423 -18.55 -18.97 0.03
C VAL A 423 -18.49 -18.50 -1.42
N GLN A 424 -19.66 -18.34 -2.04
CA GLN A 424 -19.82 -17.72 -3.35
C GLN A 424 -20.79 -16.55 -3.20
N LEU A 425 -20.31 -15.34 -3.48
CA LEU A 425 -21.14 -14.16 -3.56
C LEU A 425 -21.32 -13.80 -5.03
N THR A 426 -22.57 -13.76 -5.49
CA THR A 426 -22.92 -13.30 -6.83
C THR A 426 -23.86 -12.10 -6.73
N ASP A 427 -23.60 -11.11 -7.58
CA ASP A 427 -24.49 -10.00 -7.81
C ASP A 427 -24.60 -9.78 -9.31
N PRO A 428 -25.66 -10.31 -9.95
CA PRO A 428 -25.82 -10.25 -11.39
C PRO A 428 -25.95 -8.83 -11.94
N ALA A 429 -26.55 -7.90 -11.19
CA ALA A 429 -26.86 -6.56 -11.68
C ALA A 429 -25.59 -5.71 -11.86
N ILE A 430 -24.58 -5.95 -11.02
CA ILE A 430 -23.29 -5.23 -11.08
C ILE A 430 -22.13 -6.12 -11.58
N GLY A 431 -22.42 -7.35 -12.01
CA GLY A 431 -21.44 -8.29 -12.54
C GLY A 431 -20.44 -8.82 -11.51
N LEU A 432 -20.79 -8.83 -10.21
CA LEU A 432 -19.90 -9.35 -9.17
C LEU A 432 -19.98 -10.88 -9.13
N SER A 433 -18.80 -11.52 -9.17
CA SER A 433 -18.62 -12.92 -8.81
C SER A 433 -17.39 -13.01 -7.92
N PHE A 434 -17.59 -13.31 -6.64
CA PHE A 434 -16.52 -13.44 -5.66
C PHE A 434 -16.61 -14.82 -4.99
N SER A 435 -15.45 -15.43 -4.75
CA SER A 435 -15.37 -16.71 -4.04
C SER A 435 -14.33 -16.68 -2.93
N ALA A 436 -14.63 -17.34 -1.82
CA ALA A 436 -13.69 -17.57 -0.73
C ALA A 436 -13.83 -19.01 -0.20
N PRO A 437 -12.71 -19.73 0.06
CA PRO A 437 -12.76 -21.10 0.55
C PRO A 437 -13.41 -21.20 1.93
N SER A 438 -13.21 -20.20 2.78
CA SER A 438 -13.96 -20.02 4.03
C SER A 438 -14.06 -18.54 4.40
N PHE A 439 -15.08 -18.19 5.19
CA PHE A 439 -15.23 -16.85 5.75
C PHE A 439 -15.97 -16.88 7.08
N PHE A 440 -15.53 -16.09 8.06
CA PHE A 440 -16.13 -16.04 9.38
C PHE A 440 -17.19 -14.92 9.47
N GLU A 441 -16.76 -13.65 9.49
CA GLU A 441 -17.62 -12.46 9.53
C GLU A 441 -16.85 -11.20 9.08
N GLY A 442 -17.57 -10.10 8.87
CA GLY A 442 -17.01 -8.81 8.47
C GLY A 442 -17.22 -8.49 7.00
N VAL A 443 -16.48 -7.50 6.48
CA VAL A 443 -16.57 -7.09 5.07
C VAL A 443 -15.96 -8.19 4.19
N LEU A 444 -16.80 -8.82 3.36
CA LEU A 444 -16.38 -9.87 2.44
C LEU A 444 -15.67 -9.26 1.23
N THR A 445 -16.27 -8.23 0.63
CA THR A 445 -15.72 -7.52 -0.53
C THR A 445 -16.43 -6.18 -0.75
N GLN A 446 -15.82 -5.32 -1.56
CA GLN A 446 -16.39 -4.08 -2.06
C GLN A 446 -16.20 -4.03 -3.57
N THR A 447 -17.18 -3.50 -4.29
CA THR A 447 -17.06 -3.28 -5.73
C THR A 447 -17.70 -1.96 -6.12
N THR A 448 -17.14 -1.34 -7.17
CA THR A 448 -17.66 -0.10 -7.73
C THR A 448 -18.52 -0.42 -8.94
N PHE A 449 -19.73 0.15 -8.99
CA PHE A 449 -20.64 0.05 -10.12
C PHE A 449 -20.93 1.46 -10.65
N THR A 450 -20.71 1.67 -11.95
CA THR A 450 -21.10 2.91 -12.61
C THR A 450 -22.54 2.79 -13.09
N ILE A 451 -23.42 3.71 -12.69
CA ILE A 451 -24.81 3.73 -13.17
C ILE A 451 -24.79 3.92 -14.70
N PRO A 452 -25.40 3.03 -15.50
CA PRO A 452 -25.40 3.16 -16.95
C PRO A 452 -25.98 4.51 -17.39
N ALA A 453 -25.33 5.18 -18.35
CA ALA A 453 -25.73 6.51 -18.83
C ALA A 453 -27.16 6.58 -19.40
N GLY A 454 -27.73 5.43 -19.80
CA GLY A 454 -29.10 5.30 -20.30
C GLY A 454 -30.14 4.86 -19.25
N PHE A 455 -29.78 4.76 -17.96
CA PHE A 455 -30.72 4.37 -16.92
C PHE A 455 -31.79 5.47 -16.72
N THR A 456 -33.06 5.10 -16.79
CA THR A 456 -34.18 6.05 -16.60
C THR A 456 -34.36 6.38 -15.12
N ALA A 457 -34.78 7.61 -14.80
CA ALA A 457 -34.99 8.02 -13.42
C ALA A 457 -35.97 7.07 -12.70
N GLY A 458 -35.63 6.65 -11.50
CA GLY A 458 -36.37 5.62 -10.76
C GLY A 458 -35.49 4.91 -9.75
N THR A 459 -36.00 3.82 -9.16
CA THR A 459 -35.27 3.04 -8.16
C THR A 459 -34.40 1.99 -8.83
N PHE A 460 -33.09 1.97 -8.52
CA PHE A 460 -32.21 0.86 -8.86
C PHE A 460 -32.12 -0.07 -7.65
N GLU A 461 -32.93 -1.13 -7.67
CA GLU A 461 -32.84 -2.21 -6.69
C GLU A 461 -31.75 -3.19 -7.12
N ASN A 462 -30.78 -3.40 -6.24
CA ASN A 462 -29.64 -4.25 -6.49
C ASN A 462 -29.62 -5.40 -5.47
N THR A 463 -29.79 -6.65 -5.91
CA THR A 463 -29.82 -7.84 -5.03
C THR A 463 -28.56 -8.68 -5.21
N ALA A 464 -27.85 -8.94 -4.12
CA ALA A 464 -26.77 -9.93 -4.11
C ALA A 464 -27.22 -11.21 -3.40
N ARG A 465 -26.71 -12.33 -3.89
CA ARG A 465 -26.96 -13.67 -3.35
C ARG A 465 -25.64 -14.28 -2.90
N LEU A 466 -25.62 -14.77 -1.67
CA LEU A 466 -24.51 -15.51 -1.11
C LEU A 466 -24.90 -16.97 -0.90
N THR A 467 -24.11 -17.90 -1.41
CA THR A 467 -24.22 -19.34 -1.14
C THR A 467 -22.97 -19.82 -0.39
N ALA A 468 -23.12 -20.90 0.37
CA ALA A 468 -22.03 -21.63 1.00
C ALA A 468 -22.49 -23.07 1.26
N ASN A 469 -21.56 -24.02 1.30
CA ASN A 469 -21.89 -25.45 1.38
C ASN A 469 -22.62 -25.84 2.68
N ASN A 470 -22.40 -25.09 3.75
CA ASN A 470 -22.94 -25.35 5.07
C ASN A 470 -24.09 -24.40 5.47
N LEU A 471 -24.63 -23.62 4.53
CA LEU A 471 -25.86 -22.87 4.78
C LEU A 471 -27.07 -23.82 4.90
N PRO A 472 -27.97 -23.59 5.87
CA PRO A 472 -29.23 -24.32 5.94
C PRO A 472 -30.12 -24.00 4.72
N ALA A 473 -31.09 -24.87 4.43
CA ALA A 473 -32.03 -24.67 3.33
C ALA A 473 -32.68 -23.28 3.41
N PRO A 474 -32.70 -22.49 2.32
CA PRO A 474 -32.52 -22.88 0.92
C PRO A 474 -31.07 -22.95 0.39
N GLY A 475 -30.05 -22.80 1.23
CA GLY A 475 -28.63 -22.87 0.84
C GLY A 475 -28.05 -21.54 0.34
N PHE A 476 -28.81 -20.45 0.47
CA PHE A 476 -28.38 -19.09 0.15
C PHE A 476 -29.04 -18.06 1.05
N VAL A 477 -28.41 -16.89 1.17
CA VAL A 477 -29.01 -15.66 1.70
C VAL A 477 -28.94 -14.56 0.65
N GLU A 478 -29.83 -13.59 0.74
CA GLU A 478 -29.84 -12.44 -0.16
C GLU A 478 -29.87 -11.15 0.63
N SER A 479 -29.31 -10.09 0.03
CA SER A 479 -29.47 -8.73 0.49
C SER A 479 -29.70 -7.84 -0.71
N SER A 480 -30.82 -7.12 -0.69
CA SER A 480 -31.10 -6.02 -1.61
C SER A 480 -30.66 -4.70 -1.00
N GLU A 481 -30.17 -3.80 -1.83
CA GLU A 481 -29.99 -2.39 -1.51
C GLU A 481 -30.56 -1.56 -2.66
N SER A 482 -31.28 -0.48 -2.35
CA SER A 482 -31.93 0.37 -3.34
C SER A 482 -31.39 1.78 -3.26
N ILE A 483 -31.02 2.32 -4.42
CA ILE A 483 -30.66 3.73 -4.55
C ILE A 483 -31.65 4.43 -5.49
N GLU A 484 -31.90 5.72 -5.23
CA GLU A 484 -32.73 6.54 -6.10
C GLU A 484 -31.88 7.11 -7.25
N ILE A 485 -32.20 6.74 -8.49
CA ILE A 485 -31.60 7.34 -9.67
C ILE A 485 -32.40 8.58 -10.03
N VAL A 486 -31.82 9.75 -9.77
CA VAL A 486 -32.42 11.03 -10.10
C VAL A 486 -32.03 11.44 -11.52
N PRO A 487 -32.89 12.19 -12.25
CA PRO A 487 -32.53 12.67 -13.57
C PRO A 487 -31.31 13.59 -13.48
N SER A 488 -30.33 13.37 -14.35
CA SER A 488 -29.24 14.34 -14.53
C SER A 488 -29.84 15.69 -14.95
N PRO A 489 -29.48 16.83 -14.33
CA PRO A 489 -29.96 18.14 -14.77
C PRO A 489 -29.50 18.38 -16.21
N ILE A 490 -30.45 18.35 -17.14
CA ILE A 490 -30.16 18.49 -18.57
C ILE A 490 -29.85 19.97 -18.83
N ALA A 491 -28.64 20.25 -19.26
CA ALA A 491 -28.16 21.59 -19.54
C ALA A 491 -27.44 21.57 -20.89
N ALA A 492 -27.96 22.34 -21.85
CA ALA A 492 -27.32 22.56 -23.14
C ALA A 492 -26.99 24.05 -23.29
N SER A 493 -25.94 24.36 -24.06
CA SER A 493 -25.77 25.71 -24.59
C SER A 493 -25.62 25.66 -26.10
N PHE A 494 -26.22 26.64 -26.76
CA PHE A 494 -26.23 26.76 -28.20
C PHE A 494 -25.71 28.13 -28.60
N ARG A 495 -24.73 28.17 -29.50
CA ARG A 495 -24.19 29.40 -30.08
C ARG A 495 -24.07 29.25 -31.59
N LYS A 496 -24.52 30.29 -32.29
CA LYS A 496 -24.33 30.47 -33.72
C LYS A 496 -23.34 31.60 -33.98
N SER A 497 -22.45 31.41 -34.96
CA SER A 497 -21.55 32.46 -35.45
C SER A 497 -21.29 32.29 -36.93
N ALA A 498 -20.82 33.34 -37.60
CA ALA A 498 -20.32 33.27 -38.97
C ALA A 498 -18.80 33.46 -39.02
N ASN A 499 -18.19 33.09 -40.15
CA ASN A 499 -16.76 33.33 -40.43
C ASN A 499 -16.44 34.80 -40.73
N VAL A 500 -17.41 35.57 -41.22
CA VAL A 500 -17.26 36.98 -41.59
C VAL A 500 -18.26 37.84 -40.82
N THR A 501 -18.12 39.16 -40.91
CA THR A 501 -19.12 40.12 -40.40
C THR A 501 -19.76 40.95 -41.53
N SER A 502 -19.10 40.96 -42.69
CA SER A 502 -19.55 41.58 -43.92
C SER A 502 -19.12 40.75 -45.12
N VAL A 503 -19.83 40.86 -46.25
CA VAL A 503 -19.66 39.98 -47.43
C VAL A 503 -20.16 40.66 -48.71
N LEU A 504 -19.54 40.39 -49.87
CA LEU A 504 -20.07 40.87 -51.16
C LEU A 504 -21.18 39.94 -51.70
N PRO A 505 -22.11 40.43 -52.53
CA PRO A 505 -23.05 39.57 -53.27
C PRO A 505 -22.32 38.49 -54.07
N GLY A 506 -22.85 37.28 -54.08
CA GLY A 506 -22.23 36.13 -54.75
C GLY A 506 -21.17 35.38 -53.92
N GLU A 507 -20.67 35.98 -52.83
CA GLU A 507 -19.78 35.30 -51.89
C GLU A 507 -20.56 34.44 -50.88
N THR A 508 -19.84 33.51 -50.25
CA THR A 508 -20.41 32.51 -49.34
C THR A 508 -20.06 32.82 -47.89
N ILE A 509 -21.09 32.89 -47.04
CA ILE A 509 -20.99 32.94 -45.59
C ILE A 509 -20.93 31.51 -45.05
N GLN A 510 -19.98 31.21 -44.17
CA GLN A 510 -19.96 29.95 -43.42
C GLN A 510 -20.54 30.19 -42.01
N TYR A 511 -21.68 29.58 -41.70
CA TYR A 511 -22.24 29.57 -40.34
C TYR A 511 -21.73 28.38 -39.54
N PHE A 512 -21.48 28.59 -38.26
CA PHE A 512 -21.06 27.59 -37.28
C PHE A 512 -22.09 27.50 -36.17
N PHE A 513 -22.46 26.27 -35.82
CA PHE A 513 -23.42 25.91 -34.78
C PHE A 513 -22.68 25.13 -33.69
N THR A 514 -22.38 25.80 -32.58
CA THR A 514 -21.74 25.18 -31.41
C THR A 514 -22.81 24.75 -30.42
N ILE A 515 -22.95 23.43 -30.25
CA ILE A 515 -23.87 22.80 -29.31
C ILE A 515 -23.01 22.15 -28.23
N GLN A 516 -23.21 22.54 -26.97
CA GLN A 516 -22.50 21.95 -25.84
C GLN A 516 -23.49 21.24 -24.93
N ASN A 517 -23.27 19.94 -24.70
CA ASN A 517 -23.91 19.23 -23.61
C ASN A 517 -23.12 19.53 -22.32
N LYS A 518 -23.72 20.31 -21.42
CA LYS A 518 -23.14 20.66 -20.11
C LYS A 518 -23.62 19.74 -18.99
N SER A 519 -24.40 18.71 -19.33
CA SER A 519 -24.92 17.74 -18.37
C SER A 519 -24.11 16.44 -18.37
N ALA A 520 -24.23 15.67 -17.28
CA ALA A 520 -23.65 14.34 -17.15
C ALA A 520 -24.46 13.25 -17.89
N GLY A 521 -25.65 13.58 -18.40
CA GLY A 521 -26.51 12.69 -19.20
C GLY A 521 -26.45 12.98 -20.70
N LEU A 522 -26.98 12.08 -21.53
CA LEU A 522 -27.09 12.26 -22.99
C LEU A 522 -28.16 13.32 -23.31
N LEU A 523 -27.88 14.23 -24.26
CA LEU A 523 -28.95 14.97 -24.91
C LEU A 523 -29.54 14.06 -25.99
N GLN A 524 -30.84 13.83 -25.97
CA GLN A 524 -31.53 12.96 -26.93
C GLN A 524 -32.58 13.75 -27.70
N SER A 525 -32.96 13.22 -28.87
CA SER A 525 -33.92 13.87 -29.80
C SER A 525 -33.51 15.30 -30.15
N VAL A 526 -32.20 15.51 -30.36
CA VAL A 526 -31.67 16.84 -30.63
C VAL A 526 -31.91 17.18 -32.10
N GLU A 527 -32.62 18.28 -32.36
CA GLU A 527 -32.93 18.78 -33.68
C GLU A 527 -32.39 20.21 -33.80
N LEU A 528 -31.55 20.44 -34.81
CA LEU A 528 -31.09 21.76 -35.21
C LEU A 528 -31.86 22.16 -36.46
N SER A 529 -32.61 23.25 -36.41
CA SER A 529 -33.35 23.80 -37.54
C SER A 529 -32.91 25.25 -37.80
N ASP A 530 -32.64 25.56 -39.06
CA ASP A 530 -32.29 26.90 -39.51
C ASP A 530 -33.13 27.26 -40.74
N PRO A 531 -34.15 28.10 -40.58
CA PRO A 531 -35.05 28.45 -41.69
C PRO A 531 -34.39 29.22 -42.83
N LEU A 532 -33.34 30.02 -42.59
CA LEU A 532 -32.70 30.79 -43.66
C LEU A 532 -31.86 29.89 -44.56
N LEU A 533 -31.25 28.86 -43.96
CA LEU A 533 -30.43 27.88 -44.66
C LEU A 533 -31.25 26.70 -45.22
N ASP A 534 -32.56 26.69 -44.97
CA ASP A 534 -33.51 25.64 -45.35
C ASP A 534 -33.04 24.22 -44.98
N PHE A 535 -32.48 24.06 -43.77
CA PHE A 535 -32.08 22.75 -43.27
C PHE A 535 -32.65 22.45 -41.89
N THR A 536 -32.91 21.16 -41.68
CA THR A 536 -33.20 20.59 -40.37
C THR A 536 -32.37 19.32 -40.21
N ARG A 537 -31.65 19.22 -39.10
CA ARG A 537 -30.72 18.14 -38.82
C ARG A 537 -31.04 17.45 -37.51
N GLN A 538 -31.32 16.16 -37.61
CA GLN A 538 -31.48 15.28 -36.46
C GLN A 538 -30.12 14.81 -35.96
N ILE A 539 -29.88 14.96 -34.66
CA ILE A 539 -28.71 14.48 -33.94
C ILE A 539 -29.26 13.50 -32.90
N ALA A 540 -29.02 12.20 -33.14
CA ALA A 540 -29.62 11.12 -32.35
C ALA A 540 -29.30 11.27 -30.85
N GLU A 541 -28.03 11.53 -30.54
CA GLU A 541 -27.58 11.81 -29.19
C GLU A 541 -26.32 12.69 -29.17
N ILE A 542 -26.14 13.45 -28.09
CA ILE A 542 -24.90 14.17 -27.78
C ILE A 542 -24.40 13.70 -26.41
N SER A 543 -23.20 13.12 -26.40
CA SER A 543 -22.55 12.59 -25.21
C SER A 543 -22.37 13.65 -24.11
N PRO A 544 -22.39 13.25 -22.83
CA PRO A 544 -22.13 14.13 -21.69
C PRO A 544 -20.85 14.96 -21.83
N ASN A 545 -20.87 16.22 -21.40
CA ASN A 545 -19.71 17.11 -21.39
C ASN A 545 -18.99 17.29 -22.75
N THR A 546 -19.66 16.97 -23.86
CA THR A 546 -19.09 17.13 -25.21
C THR A 546 -19.59 18.38 -25.91
N THR A 547 -18.81 18.85 -26.88
CA THR A 547 -19.20 19.93 -27.78
C THR A 547 -19.27 19.38 -29.20
N VAL A 548 -20.39 19.62 -29.86
CA VAL A 548 -20.59 19.34 -31.28
C VAL A 548 -20.57 20.68 -32.01
N VAL A 549 -19.72 20.79 -33.03
CA VAL A 549 -19.70 21.94 -33.92
C VAL A 549 -20.13 21.47 -35.30
N LEU A 550 -21.22 22.05 -35.80
CA LEU A 550 -21.68 21.87 -37.17
C LEU A 550 -21.42 23.16 -37.94
N ASN A 551 -21.32 23.06 -39.26
CA ASN A 551 -21.25 24.23 -40.12
C ASN A 551 -22.15 24.02 -41.34
N GLU A 552 -22.66 25.12 -41.87
CA GLU A 552 -23.46 25.17 -43.10
C GLU A 552 -23.14 26.47 -43.83
N SER A 553 -23.24 26.47 -45.15
CA SER A 553 -22.91 27.61 -46.00
C SER A 553 -24.15 28.34 -46.51
N PHE A 554 -24.01 29.64 -46.78
CA PHE A 554 -25.03 30.47 -47.41
C PHE A 554 -24.37 31.36 -48.44
N THR A 555 -24.66 31.14 -49.73
CA THR A 555 -24.23 32.06 -50.79
C THR A 555 -25.18 33.23 -50.87
N VAL A 556 -24.66 34.44 -50.69
CA VAL A 556 -25.46 35.65 -50.82
C VAL A 556 -25.93 35.78 -52.27
N PRO A 557 -27.24 35.90 -52.54
CA PRO A 557 -27.73 36.01 -53.92
C PRO A 557 -27.05 37.16 -54.68
N ASN A 558 -26.68 36.91 -55.95
CA ASN A 558 -26.19 37.96 -56.84
C ASN A 558 -27.23 39.08 -56.97
N GLY A 559 -26.78 40.34 -56.92
CA GLY A 559 -27.65 41.52 -56.95
C GLY A 559 -28.28 41.88 -55.60
N THR A 560 -27.87 41.26 -54.49
CA THR A 560 -28.27 41.72 -53.15
C THR A 560 -27.75 43.14 -52.92
N ALA A 561 -28.63 44.08 -52.60
CA ALA A 561 -28.25 45.48 -52.45
C ALA A 561 -27.27 45.69 -51.28
N ALA A 562 -26.28 46.54 -51.49
CA ALA A 562 -25.36 46.98 -50.44
C ALA A 562 -26.11 47.54 -49.22
N GLY A 563 -25.62 47.23 -48.01
CA GLY A 563 -26.24 47.62 -46.75
C GLY A 563 -27.38 46.71 -46.27
N THR A 564 -27.77 45.69 -47.04
CA THR A 564 -28.71 44.65 -46.59
C THR A 564 -28.13 43.92 -45.38
N THR A 565 -28.94 43.70 -44.34
CA THR A 565 -28.58 42.86 -43.19
C THR A 565 -29.19 41.47 -43.35
N ILE A 566 -28.36 40.45 -43.24
CA ILE A 566 -28.74 39.04 -43.25
C ILE A 566 -28.81 38.59 -41.78
N ASP A 567 -30.03 38.60 -41.23
CA ASP A 567 -30.30 38.10 -39.88
C ASP A 567 -30.58 36.61 -39.92
N ASN A 568 -29.62 35.81 -39.47
CA ASN A 568 -29.73 34.36 -39.50
C ASN A 568 -29.97 33.77 -38.10
N THR A 569 -31.17 33.23 -37.86
CA THR A 569 -31.56 32.63 -36.57
C THR A 569 -31.76 31.13 -36.71
N ALA A 570 -31.11 30.35 -35.85
CA ALA A 570 -31.35 28.92 -35.74
C ALA A 570 -31.99 28.55 -34.40
N VAL A 571 -32.68 27.42 -34.40
CA VAL A 571 -33.36 26.82 -33.26
C VAL A 571 -32.73 25.45 -33.01
N LEU A 572 -32.34 25.20 -31.77
CA LEU A 572 -31.90 23.90 -31.30
C LEU A 572 -32.94 23.38 -30.29
N SER A 573 -33.60 22.26 -30.59
CA SER A 573 -34.55 21.60 -29.69
C SER A 573 -34.08 20.21 -29.27
N GLY A 574 -34.51 19.73 -28.11
CA GLY A 574 -34.28 18.36 -27.67
C GLY A 574 -34.79 18.10 -26.26
N SER A 575 -34.23 17.11 -25.58
CA SER A 575 -34.59 16.76 -24.19
C SER A 575 -34.39 17.91 -23.17
N PHE A 576 -33.66 18.96 -23.53
CA PHE A 576 -33.42 20.18 -22.73
C PHE A 576 -34.38 21.34 -23.05
N GLY A 577 -35.40 21.13 -23.89
CA GLY A 577 -36.27 22.19 -24.39
C GLY A 577 -35.74 22.80 -25.69
N SER A 578 -35.99 24.09 -25.92
CA SER A 578 -35.59 24.81 -27.14
C SER A 578 -34.71 26.01 -26.81
N LEU A 579 -33.61 26.16 -27.55
CA LEU A 579 -32.67 27.27 -27.49
C LEU A 579 -32.59 27.92 -28.87
N THR A 580 -32.41 29.23 -28.91
CA THR A 580 -32.22 29.98 -30.16
C THR A 580 -30.90 30.71 -30.14
N SER A 581 -30.28 30.83 -31.31
CA SER A 581 -29.11 31.68 -31.49
C SER A 581 -29.15 32.33 -32.86
N SER A 582 -28.92 33.64 -32.88
CA SER A 582 -28.88 34.45 -34.09
C SER A 582 -27.49 35.00 -34.37
N ASN A 583 -27.24 35.31 -35.64
CA ASN A 583 -26.05 36.02 -36.11
C ASN A 583 -26.45 36.93 -37.28
N THR A 584 -25.94 38.16 -37.32
CA THR A 584 -26.28 39.17 -38.33
C THR A 584 -25.05 39.53 -39.14
N ILE A 585 -25.18 39.54 -40.47
CA ILE A 585 -24.11 39.88 -41.44
C ILE A 585 -24.56 41.02 -42.35
N SER A 586 -23.67 41.96 -42.67
CA SER A 586 -23.98 43.08 -43.58
C SER A 586 -23.42 42.86 -44.98
N VAL A 587 -24.18 43.17 -46.03
CA VAL A 587 -23.69 43.11 -47.41
C VAL A 587 -22.88 44.37 -47.74
N GLU A 588 -21.64 44.20 -48.20
CA GLU A 588 -20.72 45.29 -48.56
C GLU A 588 -21.11 45.97 -49.89
N GLY A 589 -20.78 47.26 -49.99
CA GLY A 589 -20.97 48.04 -51.20
C GLY A 589 -19.68 48.23 -52.00
N ASP A 590 -19.77 47.98 -53.30
CA ASP A 590 -18.75 48.26 -54.31
C ASP A 590 -19.32 49.29 -55.31
N SER A 591 -18.57 50.38 -55.53
CA SER A 591 -18.99 51.52 -56.34
C SER A 591 -18.01 51.73 -57.49
N LEU A 592 -18.44 51.43 -58.72
CA LEU A 592 -17.58 51.54 -59.91
C LEU A 592 -18.31 52.27 -61.04
N LEU A 593 -17.84 53.46 -61.39
CA LEU A 593 -18.30 54.23 -62.55
C LEU A 593 -17.37 54.00 -63.75
N VAL A 594 -17.93 53.53 -64.86
CA VAL A 594 -17.24 53.38 -66.14
C VAL A 594 -17.81 54.36 -67.15
N LEU A 595 -16.93 55.06 -67.87
CA LEU A 595 -17.30 56.08 -68.86
C LEU A 595 -16.65 55.77 -70.20
N THR A 596 -17.43 55.72 -71.28
CA THR A 596 -16.92 55.56 -72.64
C THR A 596 -17.42 56.68 -73.56
N LYS A 597 -16.64 56.98 -74.61
CA LYS A 597 -16.94 58.01 -75.61
C LYS A 597 -16.53 57.56 -77.01
N ASP A 598 -17.48 57.50 -77.93
CA ASP A 598 -17.26 57.15 -79.33
C ASP A 598 -17.66 58.30 -80.25
N GLU A 599 -16.91 58.54 -81.33
CA GLU A 599 -17.26 59.41 -82.45
C GLU A 599 -17.92 58.63 -83.59
N ASN A 600 -18.84 59.26 -84.31
CA ASN A 600 -19.53 58.63 -85.44
C ASN A 600 -18.67 58.54 -86.72
N VAL A 601 -17.61 59.34 -86.83
CA VAL A 601 -16.73 59.41 -88.00
C VAL A 601 -15.26 59.54 -87.58
N GLU A 602 -14.37 58.75 -88.19
CA GLU A 602 -12.92 58.81 -87.94
C GLU A 602 -12.25 59.95 -88.76
N PHE A 603 -12.86 60.32 -89.88
CA PHE A 603 -12.42 61.43 -90.74
C PHE A 603 -13.57 62.40 -91.00
N VAL A 604 -13.29 63.70 -91.00
CA VAL A 604 -14.30 64.76 -91.11
C VAL A 604 -13.75 65.96 -91.88
N ASN A 605 -14.55 66.64 -92.70
CA ASN A 605 -14.10 67.86 -93.38
C ASN A 605 -14.29 69.10 -92.51
N PRO A 606 -13.56 70.19 -92.76
CA PRO A 606 -13.88 71.50 -92.19
C PRO A 606 -15.32 71.92 -92.50
N GLY A 607 -16.09 72.26 -91.47
CA GLY A 607 -17.51 72.61 -91.54
C GLY A 607 -18.49 71.48 -91.25
N ASP A 608 -18.03 70.22 -91.26
CA ASP A 608 -18.88 69.06 -90.96
C ASP A 608 -18.99 68.82 -89.44
N THR A 609 -19.98 68.02 -89.04
CA THR A 609 -20.28 67.73 -87.63
C THR A 609 -19.78 66.35 -87.23
N ILE A 610 -19.03 66.27 -86.14
CA ILE A 610 -18.72 65.04 -85.44
C ILE A 610 -19.78 64.85 -84.36
N VAL A 611 -20.48 63.71 -84.36
CA VAL A 611 -21.41 63.32 -83.30
C VAL A 611 -20.68 62.35 -82.37
N TYR A 612 -20.67 62.67 -81.08
CA TYR A 612 -20.12 61.84 -80.02
C TYR A 612 -21.24 61.15 -79.26
N THR A 613 -21.08 59.86 -78.97
CA THR A 613 -21.93 59.12 -78.04
C THR A 613 -21.14 58.84 -76.77
N ILE A 614 -21.69 59.24 -75.62
CA ILE A 614 -21.11 59.04 -74.29
C ILE A 614 -21.97 58.02 -73.55
N ARG A 615 -21.35 56.99 -72.96
CA ARG A 615 -22.04 56.01 -72.09
C ARG A 615 -21.45 56.04 -70.70
N ALA A 616 -22.30 56.27 -69.70
CA ALA A 616 -21.97 56.03 -68.29
C ALA A 616 -22.56 54.68 -67.86
N PHE A 617 -21.73 53.82 -67.25
CA PHE A 617 -22.10 52.49 -66.79
C PHE A 617 -21.73 52.33 -65.32
N ASN A 618 -22.65 51.81 -64.51
CA ASN A 618 -22.37 51.43 -63.13
C ASN A 618 -21.94 49.96 -63.09
N GLY A 619 -20.64 49.73 -62.98
CA GLY A 619 -20.05 48.39 -62.87
C GLY A 619 -19.97 47.84 -61.45
N GLY A 620 -20.39 48.61 -60.44
CA GLY A 620 -20.44 48.18 -59.04
C GLY A 620 -21.80 47.61 -58.65
N ASN A 621 -21.96 47.24 -57.37
CA ASN A 621 -23.20 46.71 -56.79
C ASN A 621 -23.98 47.75 -55.95
N THR A 622 -23.50 48.99 -55.94
CA THR A 622 -24.14 50.14 -55.26
C THR A 622 -24.77 51.05 -56.29
N THR A 623 -25.96 51.59 -56.00
CA THR A 623 -26.54 52.64 -56.84
C THR A 623 -25.67 53.90 -56.77
N LEU A 624 -25.14 54.34 -57.91
CA LEU A 624 -24.37 55.58 -57.99
C LEU A 624 -25.31 56.77 -58.02
N THR A 625 -24.95 57.83 -57.31
CA THR A 625 -25.75 59.07 -57.21
C THR A 625 -24.92 60.29 -57.58
N ASP A 626 -25.63 61.34 -57.99
CA ASP A 626 -25.06 62.64 -58.32
C ASP A 626 -23.92 62.59 -59.37
N ILE A 627 -24.12 61.83 -60.45
CA ILE A 627 -23.11 61.67 -61.51
C ILE A 627 -23.15 62.89 -62.44
N VAL A 628 -22.17 63.78 -62.31
CA VAL A 628 -21.99 64.92 -63.20
C VAL A 628 -21.13 64.49 -64.39
N ILE A 629 -21.65 64.65 -65.61
CA ILE A 629 -20.90 64.41 -66.86
C ILE A 629 -20.67 65.76 -67.53
N PHE A 630 -19.42 66.02 -67.91
CA PHE A 630 -18.98 67.27 -68.53
C PHE A 630 -18.04 67.02 -69.72
N ASP A 631 -18.32 67.68 -70.83
CA ASP A 631 -17.52 67.71 -72.05
C ASP A 631 -17.39 69.18 -72.50
N ASP A 632 -16.20 69.72 -72.30
CA ASP A 632 -15.90 71.14 -72.55
C ASP A 632 -15.89 71.46 -74.04
N LEU A 633 -15.34 70.57 -74.88
CA LEU A 633 -15.21 70.82 -76.32
C LEU A 633 -16.57 70.84 -77.02
N ALA A 634 -17.50 69.99 -76.59
CA ALA A 634 -18.87 69.98 -77.09
C ALA A 634 -19.81 70.92 -76.32
N GLY A 635 -19.35 71.59 -75.26
CA GLY A 635 -20.17 72.42 -74.37
C GLY A 635 -21.31 71.64 -73.70
N PHE A 636 -21.12 70.33 -73.47
CA PHE A 636 -22.14 69.43 -72.95
C PHE A 636 -21.97 69.20 -71.45
N GLN A 637 -23.05 69.36 -70.68
CA GLN A 637 -23.10 69.06 -69.27
C GLN A 637 -24.44 68.40 -68.92
N THR A 638 -24.40 67.32 -68.14
CA THR A 638 -25.61 66.67 -67.61
C THR A 638 -25.39 66.10 -66.22
N LEU A 639 -26.47 65.78 -65.52
CA LEU A 639 -26.49 65.18 -64.19
C LEU A 639 -27.37 63.92 -64.20
N ILE A 640 -26.81 62.78 -63.81
CA ILE A 640 -27.56 61.55 -63.52
C ILE A 640 -27.79 61.49 -62.01
N GLN A 641 -29.04 61.65 -61.60
CA GLN A 641 -29.43 61.65 -60.18
C GLN A 641 -29.18 60.29 -59.52
N SER A 642 -29.46 59.21 -60.24
CA SER A 642 -29.31 57.84 -59.77
C SER A 642 -29.06 56.91 -60.95
N LEU A 643 -28.02 56.08 -60.86
CA LEU A 643 -27.70 55.03 -61.81
C LEU A 643 -27.60 53.70 -61.03
N PRO A 644 -28.64 52.85 -61.08
CA PRO A 644 -28.63 51.55 -60.40
C PRO A 644 -27.47 50.65 -60.86
N ASP A 645 -27.14 49.66 -60.05
CA ASP A 645 -26.10 48.67 -60.34
C ASP A 645 -26.38 47.94 -61.67
N GLY A 646 -25.31 47.72 -62.45
CA GLY A 646 -25.38 47.06 -63.75
C GLY A 646 -26.13 47.85 -64.84
N GLN A 647 -26.60 49.08 -64.58
CA GLN A 647 -27.28 49.91 -65.58
C GLN A 647 -26.32 50.85 -66.32
N SER A 648 -26.70 51.20 -67.55
CA SER A 648 -26.02 52.22 -68.36
C SER A 648 -26.97 53.29 -68.83
N GLN A 649 -26.43 54.48 -69.08
CA GLN A 649 -27.15 55.59 -69.70
C GLN A 649 -26.29 56.24 -70.78
N ASP A 650 -26.88 56.42 -71.96
CA ASP A 650 -26.22 56.97 -73.14
C ASP A 650 -26.67 58.40 -73.42
N PHE A 651 -25.75 59.21 -73.90
CA PHE A 651 -25.97 60.59 -74.33
C PHE A 651 -25.32 60.83 -75.69
N ALA A 652 -25.89 61.72 -76.48
CA ALA A 652 -25.29 62.19 -77.73
C ALA A 652 -24.99 63.69 -77.64
N THR A 653 -23.83 64.09 -78.12
CA THR A 653 -23.42 65.49 -78.29
C THR A 653 -22.65 65.65 -79.59
N SER A 654 -22.34 66.87 -80.03
CA SER A 654 -21.67 67.08 -81.32
C SER A 654 -20.80 68.32 -81.36
N VAL A 655 -19.76 68.29 -82.18
CA VAL A 655 -18.87 69.44 -82.46
C VAL A 655 -18.82 69.67 -83.96
N ILE A 656 -18.98 70.92 -84.39
CA ILE A 656 -18.75 71.32 -85.78
C ILE A 656 -17.26 71.65 -85.94
N VAL A 657 -16.60 71.04 -86.92
CA VAL A 657 -15.20 71.34 -87.23
C VAL A 657 -15.13 72.75 -87.83
N PRO A 658 -14.32 73.68 -87.30
CA PRO A 658 -14.23 75.03 -87.83
C PRO A 658 -13.87 75.06 -89.32
N GLN A 659 -14.47 75.99 -90.07
CA GLN A 659 -14.10 76.25 -91.45
C GLN A 659 -12.62 76.66 -91.54
N GLY A 660 -11.86 76.04 -92.45
CA GLY A 660 -10.43 76.30 -92.63
C GLY A 660 -9.48 75.55 -91.68
N THR A 661 -9.97 74.60 -90.86
CA THR A 661 -9.08 73.70 -90.10
C THR A 661 -8.21 72.88 -91.06
N PRO A 662 -6.87 72.86 -90.91
CA PRO A 662 -5.99 72.14 -91.84
C PRO A 662 -6.22 70.62 -91.83
N SER A 663 -6.15 69.98 -93.01
CA SER A 663 -6.07 68.51 -93.10
C SER A 663 -4.92 67.94 -92.27
N GLY A 664 -5.18 66.82 -91.61
CA GLY A 664 -4.29 66.15 -90.65
C GLY A 664 -4.43 66.64 -89.21
N THR A 665 -5.27 67.64 -88.93
CA THR A 665 -5.56 68.09 -87.55
C THR A 665 -6.38 67.01 -86.82
N PHE A 666 -6.01 66.66 -85.60
CA PHE A 666 -6.80 65.79 -84.73
C PHE A 666 -7.77 66.63 -83.88
N ILE A 667 -9.07 66.33 -83.99
CA ILE A 667 -10.11 66.87 -83.10
C ILE A 667 -10.29 65.90 -81.94
N THR A 668 -9.47 66.09 -80.90
CA THR A 668 -9.52 65.29 -79.68
C THR A 668 -10.57 65.84 -78.72
N ASN A 669 -11.60 65.04 -78.44
CA ASN A 669 -12.63 65.36 -77.48
C ASN A 669 -12.47 64.50 -76.21
N VAL A 670 -12.54 65.12 -75.03
CA VAL A 670 -12.47 64.46 -73.73
C VAL A 670 -13.79 64.69 -72.99
N VAL A 671 -14.39 63.62 -72.47
CA VAL A 671 -15.49 63.69 -71.50
C VAL A 671 -14.98 63.29 -70.14
N VAL A 672 -15.44 63.97 -69.09
CA VAL A 672 -15.17 63.65 -67.69
C VAL A 672 -16.50 63.38 -66.99
N ALA A 673 -16.56 62.36 -66.14
CA ALA A 673 -17.68 62.10 -65.25
C ALA A 673 -17.20 61.97 -63.81
N GLN A 674 -17.99 62.48 -62.86
CA GLN A 674 -17.71 62.36 -61.44
C GLN A 674 -19.00 62.00 -60.69
N ALA A 675 -18.95 60.97 -59.85
CA ALA A 675 -20.04 60.57 -58.97
C ALA A 675 -19.67 60.82 -57.50
N SER A 676 -20.68 60.88 -56.62
CA SER A 676 -20.45 61.02 -55.18
C SER A 676 -19.58 59.86 -54.65
N GLY A 677 -18.49 60.19 -53.96
CA GLY A 677 -17.58 59.20 -53.38
C GLY A 677 -16.64 58.48 -54.38
N ILE A 678 -16.71 58.76 -55.69
CA ILE A 678 -15.84 58.16 -56.71
C ILE A 678 -14.92 59.24 -57.32
N PRO A 679 -13.62 58.96 -57.51
CA PRO A 679 -12.72 59.84 -58.27
C PRO A 679 -13.24 60.13 -59.69
N PRO A 680 -12.97 61.32 -60.27
CA PRO A 680 -13.37 61.61 -61.63
C PRO A 680 -12.79 60.59 -62.63
N VAL A 681 -13.64 60.07 -63.51
CA VAL A 681 -13.26 59.21 -64.64
C VAL A 681 -13.37 59.99 -65.93
N SER A 682 -12.53 59.68 -66.92
CA SER A 682 -12.55 60.38 -68.21
C SER A 682 -12.38 59.42 -69.37
N SER A 683 -13.00 59.73 -70.50
CA SER A 683 -12.83 59.02 -71.77
C SER A 683 -12.51 60.04 -72.87
N ARG A 684 -11.67 59.66 -73.83
CA ARG A 684 -11.21 60.55 -74.91
C ARG A 684 -11.31 59.86 -76.26
N VAL A 685 -11.55 60.64 -77.30
CA VAL A 685 -11.56 60.14 -78.68
C VAL A 685 -11.18 61.23 -79.68
N SER A 686 -10.66 60.85 -80.86
CA SER A 686 -10.07 61.79 -81.81
C SER A 686 -10.44 61.47 -83.26
N ALA A 687 -11.11 62.41 -83.93
CA ALA A 687 -11.31 62.35 -85.38
C ALA A 687 -10.23 63.16 -86.12
N VAL A 688 -9.89 62.80 -87.35
CA VAL A 688 -8.87 63.49 -88.17
C VAL A 688 -9.54 64.34 -89.25
N VAL A 689 -9.12 65.60 -89.36
CA VAL A 689 -9.61 66.51 -90.41
C VAL A 689 -9.00 66.13 -91.76
N THR A 690 -9.81 66.08 -92.83
CA THR A 690 -9.37 65.79 -94.20
C THR A 690 -9.85 66.86 -95.18
N ASP A 691 -9.06 67.13 -96.23
CA ASP A 691 -9.39 68.06 -97.32
C ASP A 691 -9.90 67.32 -98.58
N VAL A 692 -10.07 66.00 -98.51
CA VAL A 692 -10.58 65.19 -99.63
C VAL A 692 -12.11 65.28 -99.67
N PRO A 693 -12.75 65.60 -100.82
CA PRO A 693 -14.20 65.58 -100.93
C PRO A 693 -14.75 64.21 -100.52
N LEU A 694 -15.42 64.15 -99.37
CA LEU A 694 -16.12 62.94 -98.92
C LEU A 694 -17.33 62.73 -99.87
N PRO A 695 -17.50 61.54 -100.48
CA PRO A 695 -18.57 61.31 -101.44
C PRO A 695 -19.97 61.46 -100.78
N PRO A 696 -20.98 62.03 -101.48
CA PRO A 696 -22.36 62.04 -100.98
C PRO A 696 -22.93 60.61 -100.95
N ALA A 697 -23.41 60.15 -99.79
CA ALA A 697 -23.74 58.74 -99.46
C ALA A 697 -25.02 58.18 -100.17
N PRO A 698 -25.34 56.85 -100.16
CA PRO A 698 -24.70 55.65 -99.52
C PRO A 698 -24.60 54.41 -100.47
N PRO A 699 -24.30 53.12 -100.06
CA PRO A 699 -23.93 52.53 -98.76
C PRO A 699 -22.53 51.85 -98.81
N VAL A 700 -21.78 51.68 -97.73
CA VAL A 700 -22.09 50.83 -96.59
C VAL A 700 -21.70 51.61 -95.33
N PRO A 701 -22.54 51.65 -94.27
CA PRO A 701 -22.02 52.08 -92.97
C PRO A 701 -20.71 51.32 -92.71
N PRO A 702 -19.66 51.95 -92.13
CA PRO A 702 -18.49 51.20 -91.70
C PRO A 702 -19.01 49.94 -91.01
N SER A 703 -18.68 48.76 -91.55
CA SER A 703 -19.23 47.51 -91.05
C SER A 703 -19.03 47.53 -89.54
N ALA A 704 -20.12 47.38 -88.78
CA ALA A 704 -20.03 47.37 -87.33
C ALA A 704 -18.90 46.40 -86.94
N PRO A 705 -18.05 46.76 -85.96
CA PRO A 705 -16.94 45.91 -85.59
C PRO A 705 -17.47 44.52 -85.26
N VAL A 706 -16.85 43.49 -85.83
CA VAL A 706 -17.22 42.09 -85.59
C VAL A 706 -16.15 41.51 -84.67
N ILE A 707 -16.50 41.36 -83.39
CA ILE A 707 -15.64 40.71 -82.42
C ILE A 707 -16.06 39.25 -82.29
N VAL A 708 -15.10 38.34 -82.45
CA VAL A 708 -15.28 36.92 -82.13
C VAL A 708 -14.57 36.65 -80.81
N VAL A 709 -15.28 36.05 -79.86
CA VAL A 709 -14.75 35.67 -78.56
C VAL A 709 -14.53 34.17 -78.48
N ASN A 710 -13.37 33.76 -78.00
CA ASN A 710 -13.02 32.38 -77.67
C ASN A 710 -12.56 32.31 -76.21
N GLY A 711 -12.79 31.15 -75.58
CA GLY A 711 -12.51 30.94 -74.17
C GLY A 711 -11.78 29.63 -73.92
N THR A 712 -10.79 29.64 -73.03
CA THR A 712 -10.15 28.43 -72.50
C THR A 712 -9.97 28.51 -70.99
N VAL A 713 -9.83 27.35 -70.34
CA VAL A 713 -9.45 27.25 -68.92
C VAL A 713 -8.24 26.33 -68.81
N SER A 714 -7.28 26.66 -67.94
CA SER A 714 -6.05 25.88 -67.77
C SER A 714 -6.30 24.42 -67.36
N SER A 715 -7.41 24.17 -66.67
CA SER A 715 -7.96 22.83 -66.41
C SER A 715 -9.48 22.91 -66.31
N SER A 716 -10.20 21.98 -66.96
CA SER A 716 -11.66 21.87 -66.83
C SER A 716 -12.09 21.25 -65.50
N THR A 717 -11.14 20.80 -64.68
CA THR A 717 -11.40 20.20 -63.37
C THR A 717 -10.37 20.68 -62.33
N ALA A 718 -10.78 20.87 -61.08
CA ALA A 718 -9.87 21.31 -60.00
C ALA A 718 -10.36 20.87 -58.60
N ILE A 719 -9.44 20.67 -57.66
CA ILE A 719 -9.79 20.42 -56.25
C ILE A 719 -9.97 21.75 -55.49
N PRO A 720 -10.69 21.77 -54.35
CA PRO A 720 -10.77 22.94 -53.49
C PRO A 720 -9.39 23.50 -53.11
N GLY A 721 -9.24 24.83 -53.17
CA GLY A 721 -7.97 25.54 -52.96
C GLY A 721 -7.03 25.58 -54.16
N GLN A 722 -7.32 24.84 -55.23
CA GLN A 722 -6.55 24.90 -56.47
C GLN A 722 -6.98 26.11 -57.30
N THR A 723 -6.00 26.85 -57.83
CA THR A 723 -6.23 27.97 -58.74
C THR A 723 -6.23 27.49 -60.19
N VAL A 724 -7.27 27.85 -60.94
CA VAL A 724 -7.34 27.70 -62.41
C VAL A 724 -7.28 29.08 -63.06
N THR A 725 -6.80 29.14 -64.31
CA THR A 725 -6.72 30.38 -65.08
C THR A 725 -7.69 30.30 -66.24
N PHE A 726 -8.67 31.20 -66.26
CA PHE A 726 -9.56 31.43 -67.38
C PHE A 726 -8.94 32.42 -68.34
N ARG A 727 -9.02 32.14 -69.65
CA ARG A 727 -8.48 32.98 -70.70
C ARG A 727 -9.55 33.29 -71.73
N LEU A 728 -9.84 34.57 -71.92
CA LEU A 728 -10.65 35.10 -73.02
C LEU A 728 -9.71 35.60 -74.12
N GLU A 729 -10.02 35.24 -75.36
CA GLU A 729 -9.44 35.83 -76.57
C GLU A 729 -10.54 36.54 -77.35
N ALA A 730 -10.42 37.85 -77.53
CA ALA A 730 -11.35 38.65 -78.34
C ALA A 730 -10.62 39.14 -79.60
N THR A 731 -11.04 38.65 -80.76
CA THR A 731 -10.43 39.00 -82.06
C THR A 731 -11.36 39.90 -82.86
N ASN A 732 -10.85 41.02 -83.35
CA ASN A 732 -11.58 41.86 -84.30
C ASN A 732 -11.42 41.31 -85.72
N GLN A 733 -12.48 40.75 -86.28
CA GLN A 733 -12.50 40.18 -87.64
C GLN A 733 -13.03 41.15 -88.70
N SER A 734 -13.38 42.37 -88.30
CA SER A 734 -13.82 43.41 -89.24
C SER A 734 -12.64 44.21 -89.78
N SER A 735 -12.91 45.00 -90.83
CA SER A 735 -11.95 45.95 -91.39
C SER A 735 -11.94 47.31 -90.68
N THR A 736 -12.66 47.46 -89.57
CA THR A 736 -12.81 48.72 -88.81
C THR A 736 -12.28 48.56 -87.38
N ASN A 737 -11.80 49.65 -86.78
CA ASN A 737 -11.38 49.64 -85.38
C ASN A 737 -12.60 49.40 -84.47
N ALA A 738 -12.50 48.45 -83.55
CA ALA A 738 -13.46 48.33 -82.45
C ALA A 738 -12.99 49.24 -81.31
N ARG A 739 -13.83 50.15 -80.86
CA ARG A 739 -13.49 51.14 -79.82
C ARG A 739 -14.31 50.90 -78.55
N ASN A 740 -13.71 51.28 -77.42
CA ASN A 740 -14.35 51.29 -76.11
C ASN A 740 -15.09 49.98 -75.78
N LEU A 741 -14.43 48.85 -75.99
CA LEU A 741 -14.98 47.54 -75.69
C LEU A 741 -15.07 47.37 -74.17
N LEU A 742 -16.29 47.35 -73.64
CA LEU A 742 -16.61 47.01 -72.27
C LEU A 742 -16.50 45.49 -72.10
N LEU A 743 -15.54 45.08 -71.27
CA LEU A 743 -15.27 43.71 -70.88
C LEU A 743 -15.87 43.47 -69.50
N GLN A 744 -16.73 42.45 -69.37
CA GLN A 744 -17.38 42.13 -68.11
C GLN A 744 -17.25 40.64 -67.80
N VAL A 745 -16.98 40.31 -66.53
CA VAL A 745 -17.12 38.96 -65.98
C VAL A 745 -17.98 39.05 -64.73
N PRO A 746 -19.32 38.92 -64.88
CA PRO A 746 -20.26 39.23 -63.81
C PRO A 746 -20.03 38.43 -62.52
N LEU A 747 -19.65 37.15 -62.62
CA LEU A 747 -19.47 36.28 -61.45
C LEU A 747 -18.44 36.82 -60.44
N ILE A 748 -17.43 37.54 -60.92
CA ILE A 748 -16.35 38.09 -60.09
C ILE A 748 -16.33 39.62 -60.11
N HIS A 749 -17.42 40.24 -60.56
CA HIS A 749 -17.58 41.70 -60.67
C HIS A 749 -16.46 42.41 -61.44
N TYR A 750 -15.78 41.70 -62.35
CA TYR A 750 -14.71 42.29 -63.15
C TYR A 750 -15.33 43.13 -64.27
N THR A 751 -14.96 44.40 -64.34
CA THR A 751 -15.32 45.30 -65.44
C THR A 751 -14.08 46.09 -65.89
N SER A 752 -13.81 46.12 -67.19
CA SER A 752 -12.77 46.98 -67.77
C SER A 752 -13.14 47.48 -69.16
N VAL A 753 -12.43 48.51 -69.65
CA VAL A 753 -12.62 49.06 -70.99
C VAL A 753 -11.33 48.88 -71.80
N LEU A 754 -11.44 48.24 -72.95
CA LEU A 754 -10.39 48.21 -73.96
C LEU A 754 -10.65 49.32 -74.98
N GLU A 755 -9.82 50.36 -74.97
CA GLU A 755 -10.04 51.60 -75.73
C GLU A 755 -10.09 51.36 -77.26
N ILE A 756 -9.21 50.52 -77.79
CA ILE A 756 -9.15 50.21 -79.22
C ILE A 756 -8.67 48.77 -79.45
N LEU A 757 -9.27 48.10 -80.44
CA LEU A 757 -8.82 46.83 -81.00
C LEU A 757 -8.87 46.92 -82.53
N GLY A 758 -7.71 46.96 -83.17
CA GLY A 758 -7.58 47.15 -84.61
C GLY A 758 -8.02 45.94 -85.44
N PRO A 759 -8.22 46.11 -86.77
CA PRO A 759 -8.54 45.01 -87.68
C PRO A 759 -7.54 43.86 -87.60
N GLY A 760 -8.03 42.64 -87.33
CA GLY A 760 -7.22 41.43 -87.19
C GLY A 760 -6.48 41.28 -85.86
N GLU A 761 -6.56 42.26 -84.95
CA GLU A 761 -5.92 42.18 -83.64
C GLU A 761 -6.73 41.30 -82.68
N THR A 762 -6.01 40.63 -81.78
CA THR A 762 -6.58 39.82 -80.70
C THR A 762 -6.14 40.36 -79.35
N PHE A 763 -7.11 40.64 -78.49
CA PHE A 763 -6.88 40.94 -77.08
C PHE A 763 -7.04 39.67 -76.24
N ILE A 764 -6.17 39.49 -75.24
CA ILE A 764 -6.19 38.35 -74.33
C ILE A 764 -6.37 38.86 -72.90
N LEU A 765 -7.42 38.37 -72.23
CA LEU A 765 -7.65 38.58 -70.81
C LEU A 765 -7.48 37.25 -70.07
N SER A 766 -6.62 37.24 -69.05
CA SER A 766 -6.42 36.10 -68.17
C SER A 766 -6.90 36.43 -66.76
N ILE A 767 -7.72 35.55 -66.19
CA ILE A 767 -8.31 35.69 -64.86
C ILE A 767 -7.98 34.43 -64.06
N GLU A 768 -7.35 34.61 -62.90
CA GLU A 768 -7.14 33.52 -61.95
C GLU A 768 -8.38 33.35 -61.06
N PHE A 769 -8.78 32.09 -60.85
CA PHE A 769 -9.91 31.73 -60.01
C PHE A 769 -9.52 30.52 -59.14
N THR A 770 -9.54 30.71 -57.82
CA THR A 770 -9.29 29.64 -56.85
C THR A 770 -10.61 28.98 -56.47
N ILE A 771 -10.70 27.65 -56.60
CA ILE A 771 -11.88 26.91 -56.13
C ILE A 771 -12.01 27.12 -54.61
N PRO A 772 -13.13 27.65 -54.10
CA PRO A 772 -13.30 27.86 -52.67
C PRO A 772 -13.14 26.55 -51.88
N GLN A 773 -12.55 26.64 -50.68
CA GLN A 773 -12.43 25.49 -49.77
C GLN A 773 -13.80 24.92 -49.42
N GLY A 774 -13.91 23.60 -49.30
CA GLY A 774 -15.16 22.91 -48.96
C GLY A 774 -16.20 22.84 -50.08
N THR A 775 -15.90 23.32 -51.29
CA THR A 775 -16.84 23.21 -52.43
C THR A 775 -17.17 21.75 -52.74
N ASP A 776 -18.46 21.42 -52.87
CA ASP A 776 -18.91 20.07 -53.15
C ASP A 776 -18.39 19.53 -54.50
N PRO A 777 -18.05 18.23 -54.57
CA PRO A 777 -17.66 17.58 -55.82
C PRO A 777 -18.76 17.68 -56.88
N GLY A 778 -18.38 17.93 -58.13
CA GLY A 778 -19.30 18.13 -59.25
C GLY A 778 -19.84 19.55 -59.39
N THR A 779 -19.54 20.46 -58.46
CA THR A 779 -19.92 21.87 -58.59
C THR A 779 -19.23 22.51 -59.80
N LEU A 780 -20.03 23.11 -60.68
CA LEU A 780 -19.57 23.81 -61.88
C LEU A 780 -19.50 25.32 -61.63
N PHE A 781 -18.29 25.89 -61.60
CA PHE A 781 -18.13 27.34 -61.67
C PHE A 781 -18.05 27.76 -63.12
N THR A 782 -19.01 28.58 -63.57
CA THR A 782 -19.09 29.04 -64.95
C THR A 782 -18.81 30.54 -65.01
N LEU A 783 -17.69 30.92 -65.60
CA LEU A 783 -17.36 32.32 -65.87
C LEU A 783 -17.87 32.68 -67.26
N THR A 784 -18.79 33.64 -67.32
CA THR A 784 -19.26 34.24 -68.57
C THR A 784 -18.49 35.52 -68.83
N PHE A 785 -17.71 35.54 -69.89
CA PHE A 785 -17.04 36.74 -70.39
C PHE A 785 -17.97 37.43 -71.38
N ILE A 786 -18.21 38.72 -71.18
CA ILE A 786 -19.05 39.56 -72.04
C ILE A 786 -18.19 40.67 -72.61
N VAL A 787 -18.23 40.86 -73.94
CA VAL A 787 -17.56 41.92 -74.67
C VAL A 787 -18.61 42.72 -75.43
N SER A 788 -18.75 43.99 -75.14
CA SER A 788 -19.77 44.86 -75.77
C SER A 788 -19.24 46.27 -75.99
N SER A 789 -19.91 47.08 -76.80
CA SER A 789 -19.68 48.52 -76.84
C SER A 789 -20.97 49.24 -77.22
N ILE A 790 -20.92 50.53 -77.51
CA ILE A 790 -22.07 51.26 -78.07
C ILE A 790 -22.43 50.73 -79.47
N THR A 791 -21.43 50.30 -80.25
CA THR A 791 -21.57 49.87 -81.65
C THR A 791 -21.55 48.35 -81.83
N LEU A 792 -21.22 47.60 -80.77
CA LEU A 792 -21.16 46.13 -80.75
C LEU A 792 -22.21 45.57 -79.80
N SER A 793 -23.14 44.76 -80.32
CA SER A 793 -24.02 43.94 -79.49
C SER A 793 -23.20 42.96 -78.65
N PRO A 794 -23.58 42.71 -77.37
CA PRO A 794 -22.80 41.85 -76.47
C PRO A 794 -22.46 40.49 -77.08
N GLN A 795 -21.17 40.21 -77.16
CA GLN A 795 -20.62 38.88 -77.45
C GLN A 795 -20.29 38.21 -76.14
N GLN A 796 -20.63 36.94 -75.99
CA GLN A 796 -20.39 36.22 -74.74
C GLN A 796 -19.86 34.81 -74.96
N ILE A 797 -18.98 34.38 -74.06
CA ILE A 797 -18.51 33.01 -73.98
C ILE A 797 -18.52 32.56 -72.52
N SER A 798 -19.02 31.35 -72.27
CA SER A 798 -19.05 30.76 -70.93
C SER A 798 -18.08 29.59 -70.86
N ILE A 799 -17.24 29.58 -69.83
CA ILE A 799 -16.24 28.56 -69.59
C ILE A 799 -16.45 28.03 -68.18
N SER A 800 -16.45 26.72 -68.01
CA SER A 800 -16.72 26.08 -66.72
C SER A 800 -15.53 25.28 -66.20
N VAL A 801 -15.38 25.24 -64.89
CA VAL A 801 -14.50 24.30 -64.16
C VAL A 801 -15.35 23.48 -63.20
N GLU A 802 -15.17 22.16 -63.22
CA GLU A 802 -15.84 21.23 -62.32
C GLU A 802 -14.96 20.92 -61.10
N THR A 803 -15.56 20.91 -59.91
CA THR A 803 -14.84 20.60 -58.67
C THR A 803 -14.66 19.08 -58.51
N LEU A 804 -13.43 18.60 -58.32
CA LEU A 804 -13.13 17.18 -58.11
C LEU A 804 -13.29 16.75 -56.64
N PRO A 805 -13.56 15.46 -56.39
CA PRO A 805 -13.50 14.89 -55.05
C PRO A 805 -12.06 14.88 -54.51
N PHE A 806 -11.88 15.41 -53.31
CA PHE A 806 -10.61 15.52 -52.61
C PHE A 806 -10.76 15.12 -51.14
N ALA A 807 -10.25 13.94 -50.81
CA ALA A 807 -10.26 13.40 -49.45
C ALA A 807 -9.02 13.89 -48.68
N GLN A 808 -9.23 14.59 -47.56
CA GLN A 808 -8.13 15.05 -46.72
C GLN A 808 -8.55 15.09 -45.25
N LEU A 809 -7.64 14.71 -44.35
CA LEU A 809 -7.82 14.77 -42.91
C LEU A 809 -6.65 15.52 -42.27
N SER A 810 -6.94 16.49 -41.42
CA SER A 810 -5.97 17.06 -40.48
C SER A 810 -6.06 16.30 -39.16
N LEU A 811 -4.93 15.83 -38.62
CA LEU A 811 -4.90 15.09 -37.37
C LEU A 811 -4.07 15.85 -36.33
N THR A 812 -4.62 16.01 -35.14
CA THR A 812 -3.94 16.58 -33.98
C THR A 812 -4.04 15.64 -32.80
N LYS A 813 -3.04 15.69 -31.93
CA LYS A 813 -3.03 14.97 -30.65
C LYS A 813 -2.60 15.96 -29.60
N THR A 814 -3.32 15.99 -28.48
CA THR A 814 -3.05 16.90 -27.37
C THR A 814 -3.13 16.14 -26.06
N ALA A 815 -2.12 16.26 -25.21
CA ALA A 815 -2.18 15.84 -23.82
C ALA A 815 -2.94 16.91 -23.03
N ASN A 816 -3.85 16.50 -22.15
CA ASN A 816 -4.54 17.42 -21.25
C ASN A 816 -3.57 18.11 -20.27
N GLN A 817 -2.39 17.52 -20.05
CA GLN A 817 -1.33 18.03 -19.20
C GLN A 817 0.04 17.67 -19.80
N THR A 818 0.94 18.64 -19.86
CA THR A 818 2.32 18.46 -20.36
C THR A 818 3.35 18.30 -19.23
N GLU A 819 2.93 18.53 -17.98
CA GLU A 819 3.74 18.36 -16.77
C GLU A 819 2.92 17.65 -15.70
N VAL A 820 3.41 16.49 -15.26
CA VAL A 820 2.69 15.56 -14.39
C VAL A 820 3.58 14.90 -13.38
N VAL A 821 3.03 14.42 -12.27
CA VAL A 821 3.75 13.58 -11.30
C VAL A 821 3.37 12.10 -11.47
N GLN A 822 4.25 11.19 -11.06
CA GLN A 822 3.99 9.75 -11.14
C GLN A 822 2.70 9.38 -10.40
N GLY A 823 1.85 8.55 -11.01
CA GLY A 823 0.53 8.17 -10.50
C GLY A 823 -0.63 9.08 -10.93
N GLU A 824 -0.37 10.27 -11.51
CA GLU A 824 -1.44 11.04 -12.17
C GLU A 824 -1.92 10.36 -13.45
N THR A 825 -3.12 10.73 -13.91
CA THR A 825 -3.67 10.25 -15.18
C THR A 825 -3.54 11.34 -16.25
N VAL A 826 -2.87 11.03 -17.35
CA VAL A 826 -2.82 11.87 -18.55
C VAL A 826 -3.84 11.37 -19.56
N ILE A 827 -4.61 12.29 -20.12
CA ILE A 827 -5.59 12.03 -21.18
C ILE A 827 -5.07 12.67 -22.47
N PHE A 828 -4.84 11.85 -23.48
CA PHE A 828 -4.58 12.29 -24.84
C PHE A 828 -5.88 12.40 -25.61
N ASN A 829 -6.18 13.60 -26.12
CA ASN A 829 -7.24 13.84 -27.07
C ASN A 829 -6.67 13.81 -28.49
N VAL A 830 -7.07 12.80 -29.28
CA VAL A 830 -6.75 12.68 -30.70
C VAL A 830 -7.92 13.22 -31.49
N THR A 831 -7.70 14.27 -32.26
CA THR A 831 -8.74 15.02 -32.96
C THR A 831 -8.43 15.05 -34.45
N GLY A 832 -9.31 14.47 -35.27
CA GLY A 832 -9.22 14.50 -36.72
C GLY A 832 -10.31 15.40 -37.32
N GLN A 833 -9.92 16.34 -38.16
CA GLN A 833 -10.83 17.20 -38.93
C GLN A 833 -10.79 16.80 -40.39
N ASN A 834 -11.96 16.54 -41.00
CA ASN A 834 -12.04 16.37 -42.44
C ASN A 834 -11.87 17.74 -43.11
N THR A 835 -10.72 17.97 -43.74
CA THR A 835 -10.40 19.20 -44.46
C THR A 835 -10.58 19.08 -45.97
N GLY A 836 -11.00 17.90 -46.44
CA GLY A 836 -11.37 17.67 -47.84
C GLY A 836 -12.77 18.17 -48.16
N ASN A 837 -13.28 17.85 -49.36
CA ASN A 837 -14.65 18.14 -49.78
C ASN A 837 -15.49 16.87 -50.03
N VAL A 838 -15.01 15.70 -49.60
CA VAL A 838 -15.80 14.47 -49.62
C VAL A 838 -16.00 13.94 -48.22
N LEU A 839 -17.08 13.20 -48.05
CA LEU A 839 -17.28 12.37 -46.86
C LEU A 839 -16.13 11.36 -46.73
N LEU A 840 -15.52 11.32 -45.56
CA LEU A 840 -14.57 10.28 -45.21
C LEU A 840 -15.28 9.16 -44.46
N GLU A 841 -14.98 7.92 -44.82
CA GLU A 841 -15.57 6.73 -44.21
C GLU A 841 -14.49 5.82 -43.62
N ASN A 842 -14.86 5.08 -42.58
CA ASN A 842 -14.03 4.07 -41.93
C ASN A 842 -12.63 4.57 -41.53
N ILE A 843 -12.56 5.75 -40.91
CA ILE A 843 -11.29 6.30 -40.44
C ILE A 843 -10.91 5.61 -39.13
N GLN A 844 -9.85 4.83 -39.15
CA GLN A 844 -9.32 4.16 -37.98
C GLN A 844 -8.28 5.04 -37.29
N PHE A 845 -8.57 5.50 -36.08
CA PHE A 845 -7.60 6.10 -35.19
C PHE A 845 -6.93 4.98 -34.38
N THR A 846 -5.60 4.90 -34.47
CA THR A 846 -4.78 3.93 -33.75
C THR A 846 -3.77 4.66 -32.89
N ASP A 847 -3.69 4.29 -31.62
CA ASP A 847 -2.64 4.73 -30.70
C ASP A 847 -1.78 3.51 -30.33
N VAL A 848 -0.53 3.51 -30.82
CA VAL A 848 0.38 2.36 -30.70
C VAL A 848 0.91 2.18 -29.28
N ALA A 849 1.06 3.26 -28.51
CA ALA A 849 1.58 3.17 -27.14
C ALA A 849 0.56 2.48 -26.21
N PHE A 850 -0.73 2.65 -26.50
CA PHE A 850 -1.82 2.09 -25.70
C PHE A 850 -2.51 0.86 -26.32
N GLN A 851 -2.11 0.45 -27.52
CA GLN A 851 -2.76 -0.63 -28.29
C GLN A 851 -4.27 -0.44 -28.40
N ARG A 852 -4.71 0.82 -28.58
CA ARG A 852 -6.13 1.17 -28.69
C ARG A 852 -6.47 1.65 -30.08
N GLU A 853 -7.68 1.32 -30.50
CA GLU A 853 -8.22 1.68 -31.79
C GLU A 853 -9.64 2.21 -31.65
N SER A 854 -10.00 3.17 -32.50
CA SER A 854 -11.34 3.72 -32.63
C SER A 854 -11.64 3.92 -34.11
N ILE A 855 -12.86 3.59 -34.55
CA ILE A 855 -13.26 3.73 -35.95
C ILE A 855 -14.34 4.80 -36.05
N ILE A 856 -14.02 5.86 -36.79
CA ILE A 856 -14.98 6.89 -37.20
C ILE A 856 -15.61 6.41 -38.51
N GLN A 857 -16.83 5.89 -38.39
CA GLN A 857 -17.55 5.29 -39.53
C GLN A 857 -17.77 6.29 -40.66
N ARG A 858 -18.14 7.52 -40.33
CA ARG A 858 -18.41 8.61 -41.28
C ARG A 858 -17.99 9.94 -40.68
N LEU A 859 -17.22 10.74 -41.41
CA LEU A 859 -16.79 12.09 -41.02
C LEU A 859 -17.08 13.07 -42.16
N SER A 860 -18.16 13.83 -42.00
CA SER A 860 -18.59 14.86 -42.96
C SER A 860 -17.52 15.92 -43.18
N VAL A 861 -17.62 16.62 -44.31
CA VAL A 861 -16.73 17.73 -44.67
C VAL A 861 -16.74 18.79 -43.58
N GLY A 862 -15.56 19.29 -43.20
CA GLY A 862 -15.39 20.35 -42.21
C GLY A 862 -15.62 19.93 -40.76
N THR A 863 -16.15 18.73 -40.49
CA THR A 863 -16.43 18.27 -39.13
C THR A 863 -15.20 17.62 -38.48
N ILE A 864 -15.27 17.54 -37.15
CA ILE A 864 -14.22 17.02 -36.30
C ILE A 864 -14.73 15.75 -35.60
N ALA A 865 -13.88 14.73 -35.51
CA ALA A 865 -14.07 13.61 -34.60
C ALA A 865 -12.89 13.55 -33.62
N SER A 866 -13.20 13.20 -32.37
CA SER A 866 -12.21 13.05 -31.31
C SER A 866 -12.31 11.68 -30.66
N SER A 867 -11.15 11.12 -30.31
CA SER A 867 -11.02 9.94 -29.47
C SER A 867 -10.09 10.25 -28.30
N PHE A 868 -10.44 9.75 -27.12
CA PHE A 868 -9.66 9.97 -25.90
C PHE A 868 -8.96 8.68 -25.47
N PHE A 869 -7.69 8.81 -25.09
CA PHE A 869 -6.90 7.71 -24.56
C PHE A 869 -6.25 8.18 -23.26
N SER A 870 -6.46 7.46 -22.17
CA SER A 870 -5.91 7.80 -20.87
C SER A 870 -4.85 6.79 -20.43
N THR A 871 -3.81 7.25 -19.74
CA THR A 871 -2.82 6.40 -19.07
C THR A 871 -2.47 6.95 -17.70
N VAL A 872 -2.13 6.06 -16.77
CA VAL A 872 -1.53 6.43 -15.48
C VAL A 872 -0.03 6.57 -15.69
N VAL A 873 0.55 7.66 -15.21
CA VAL A 873 1.98 7.96 -15.34
C VAL A 873 2.77 6.97 -14.50
N THR A 874 3.58 6.14 -15.16
CA THR A 874 4.42 5.13 -14.50
C THR A 874 5.91 5.37 -14.75
N GLU A 875 6.24 6.22 -15.70
CA GLU A 875 7.61 6.54 -16.08
C GLU A 875 8.36 7.22 -14.93
N THR A 876 9.68 7.09 -14.92
CA THR A 876 10.51 7.66 -13.86
C THR A 876 10.57 9.19 -13.96
N PRO A 877 10.63 9.92 -12.82
CA PRO A 877 10.86 11.36 -12.82
C PRO A 877 12.06 11.78 -13.68
N GLY A 878 11.89 12.87 -14.43
CA GLY A 878 12.87 13.39 -15.40
C GLY A 878 12.71 12.86 -16.83
N THR A 879 11.78 11.93 -17.08
CA THR A 879 11.52 11.41 -18.43
C THR A 879 10.49 12.27 -19.18
N VAL A 880 10.62 12.30 -20.51
CA VAL A 880 9.62 12.84 -21.42
C VAL A 880 8.96 11.66 -22.13
N PHE A 881 7.67 11.44 -21.86
CA PHE A 881 6.88 10.43 -22.56
C PHE A 881 6.26 11.06 -23.79
N SER A 882 6.58 10.54 -24.98
CA SER A 882 6.00 10.97 -26.25
C SER A 882 5.04 9.91 -26.77
N ASN A 883 3.81 10.32 -27.05
CA ASN A 883 2.79 9.45 -27.57
C ASN A 883 2.41 9.81 -29.00
N THR A 884 2.37 8.83 -29.89
CA THR A 884 2.00 9.02 -31.30
C THR A 884 0.70 8.27 -31.60
N ALA A 885 -0.28 8.99 -32.13
CA ALA A 885 -1.47 8.42 -32.75
C ALA A 885 -1.39 8.50 -34.27
N SER A 886 -2.12 7.62 -34.95
CA SER A 886 -2.29 7.67 -36.39
C SER A 886 -3.75 7.55 -36.79
N ALA A 887 -4.12 8.18 -37.91
CA ALA A 887 -5.41 7.99 -38.57
C ALA A 887 -5.19 7.34 -39.93
N THR A 888 -5.95 6.30 -40.24
CA THR A 888 -5.86 5.57 -41.51
C THR A 888 -7.22 5.30 -42.13
N SER A 889 -7.34 5.51 -43.43
CA SER A 889 -8.43 4.93 -44.25
C SER A 889 -7.94 4.71 -45.70
N ASN A 890 -8.75 4.03 -46.50
CA ASN A 890 -8.51 3.88 -47.94
C ASN A 890 -8.54 5.21 -48.71
N GLN A 891 -9.19 6.24 -48.17
CA GLN A 891 -9.34 7.55 -48.81
C GLN A 891 -8.18 8.52 -48.51
N ILE A 892 -7.55 8.43 -47.33
CA ILE A 892 -6.54 9.42 -46.87
C ILE A 892 -5.14 8.83 -46.65
N GLY A 893 -4.95 7.52 -46.74
CA GLY A 893 -3.68 6.88 -46.35
C GLY A 893 -3.43 6.96 -44.85
N LYS A 894 -2.16 6.94 -44.40
CA LYS A 894 -1.78 7.04 -42.98
C LYS A 894 -1.28 8.43 -42.63
N ILE A 895 -1.89 9.04 -41.62
CA ILE A 895 -1.51 10.34 -41.05
C ILE A 895 -1.14 10.12 -39.59
N ILE A 896 -0.17 10.87 -39.05
CA ILE A 896 0.30 10.74 -37.66
C ILE A 896 0.27 12.08 -36.94
N ALA A 897 0.01 12.03 -35.64
CA ALA A 897 0.12 13.17 -34.73
C ALA A 897 0.70 12.70 -33.40
N ALA A 898 1.56 13.51 -32.79
CA ALA A 898 2.21 13.17 -31.53
C ALA A 898 2.14 14.33 -30.54
N ASP A 899 2.10 14.00 -29.26
CA ASP A 899 2.27 14.96 -28.17
C ASP A 899 2.96 14.29 -26.98
N SER A 900 3.51 15.08 -26.06
CA SER A 900 4.32 14.58 -24.95
C SER A 900 4.01 15.24 -23.61
N TYR A 901 4.36 14.54 -22.53
CA TYR A 901 4.40 15.09 -21.19
C TYR A 901 5.74 14.78 -20.50
N THR A 902 6.11 15.62 -19.54
CA THR A 902 7.30 15.45 -18.70
C THR A 902 6.90 15.02 -17.29
N VAL A 903 7.57 13.99 -16.76
CA VAL A 903 7.32 13.48 -15.41
C VAL A 903 8.17 14.20 -14.37
N PHE A 904 7.51 14.85 -13.41
CA PHE A 904 8.11 15.54 -12.28
C PHE A 904 8.13 14.64 -11.04
N GLY A 905 9.18 14.80 -10.25
CA GLY A 905 9.36 14.07 -9.00
C GLY A 905 10.82 14.04 -8.59
N LEU A 906 11.10 13.36 -7.48
CA LEU A 906 12.46 13.10 -7.02
C LEU A 906 12.85 11.65 -7.34
N LEU A 907 14.12 11.42 -7.65
CA LEU A 907 14.69 10.08 -7.74
C LEU A 907 15.29 9.70 -6.39
N LEU A 908 14.74 8.68 -5.76
CA LEU A 908 15.22 8.16 -4.48
C LEU A 908 15.94 6.83 -4.69
N HIS A 909 17.18 6.74 -4.24
CA HIS A 909 17.91 5.49 -4.23
C HIS A 909 18.34 5.13 -2.81
N LYS A 910 17.82 4.01 -2.32
CA LYS A 910 18.12 3.49 -0.99
C LYS A 910 19.05 2.28 -1.08
N GLN A 911 20.08 2.30 -0.25
CA GLN A 911 21.06 1.22 -0.16
C GLN A 911 21.42 0.91 1.30
N THR A 912 21.87 -0.31 1.51
CA THR A 912 22.49 -0.80 2.74
C THR A 912 23.70 -1.65 2.35
N ARG A 913 24.62 -1.87 3.28
CA ARG A 913 25.72 -2.81 3.10
C ARG A 913 25.39 -4.22 3.61
N SER A 914 24.31 -4.38 4.37
CA SER A 914 23.93 -5.65 5.00
C SER A 914 22.78 -6.30 4.24
N SER A 915 22.97 -7.52 3.74
CA SER A 915 21.89 -8.36 3.18
C SER A 915 21.35 -9.38 4.20
N PHE A 916 22.07 -9.55 5.31
CA PHE A 916 21.82 -10.52 6.36
C PHE A 916 22.26 -9.95 7.71
N VAL A 917 21.47 -10.14 8.77
CA VAL A 917 21.78 -9.73 10.16
C VAL A 917 21.11 -10.68 11.18
N SER A 918 21.65 -10.76 12.39
CA SER A 918 21.02 -11.46 13.52
C SER A 918 20.20 -10.51 14.40
N ILE A 919 19.31 -11.05 15.24
CA ILE A 919 18.64 -10.25 16.28
C ILE A 919 19.71 -9.58 17.18
N GLY A 920 19.60 -8.26 17.37
CA GLY A 920 20.57 -7.43 18.11
C GLY A 920 21.56 -6.65 17.23
N ASP A 921 21.73 -7.01 15.95
CA ASP A 921 22.61 -6.31 15.01
C ASP A 921 22.05 -4.95 14.55
N THR A 922 22.91 -4.16 13.90
CA THR A 922 22.58 -2.82 13.37
C THR A 922 22.73 -2.77 11.85
N ILE A 923 21.71 -2.27 11.16
CA ILE A 923 21.70 -2.02 9.71
C ILE A 923 21.93 -0.53 9.45
N PHE A 924 22.88 -0.20 8.57
CA PHE A 924 23.16 1.17 8.14
C PHE A 924 22.54 1.44 6.76
N TYR A 925 21.64 2.40 6.70
CA TYR A 925 20.98 2.83 5.47
C TYR A 925 21.53 4.16 4.96
N THR A 926 21.57 4.30 3.65
CA THR A 926 21.83 5.57 2.95
C THR A 926 20.79 5.74 1.85
N VAL A 927 20.13 6.91 1.81
CA VAL A 927 19.17 7.28 0.79
C VAL A 927 19.64 8.56 0.10
N THR A 928 19.81 8.50 -1.22
CA THR A 928 20.11 9.66 -2.05
C THR A 928 18.81 10.16 -2.69
N LEU A 929 18.47 11.43 -2.48
CA LEU A 929 17.39 12.14 -3.13
C LEU A 929 18.00 13.01 -4.22
N LEU A 930 17.65 12.79 -5.48
CA LEU A 930 18.09 13.61 -6.63
C LEU A 930 16.88 14.33 -7.22
N ASN A 931 17.02 15.62 -7.49
CA ASN A 931 16.08 16.36 -8.33
C ASN A 931 16.52 16.24 -9.81
N PRO A 932 15.88 15.41 -10.64
CA PRO A 932 16.27 15.26 -12.04
C PRO A 932 15.81 16.43 -12.92
N MET A 933 15.01 17.37 -12.39
CA MET A 933 14.35 18.41 -13.17
C MET A 933 15.27 19.61 -13.43
N SER A 934 14.93 20.42 -14.43
CA SER A 934 15.57 21.70 -14.75
C SER A 934 15.11 22.86 -13.85
N ILE A 935 14.17 22.62 -12.93
CA ILE A 935 13.68 23.59 -11.94
C ILE A 935 13.90 23.06 -10.52
N GLN A 936 13.91 23.96 -9.53
CA GLN A 936 14.15 23.58 -8.13
C GLN A 936 12.97 22.84 -7.48
N ALA A 937 13.27 21.86 -6.63
CA ALA A 937 12.29 21.20 -5.76
C ALA A 937 12.36 21.82 -4.35
N ALA A 938 11.21 22.19 -3.79
CA ALA A 938 11.06 22.80 -2.47
C ALA A 938 10.05 22.03 -1.61
N GLY A 939 9.91 22.42 -0.34
CA GLY A 939 8.96 21.80 0.59
C GLY A 939 9.18 20.29 0.77
N ILE A 940 10.44 19.83 0.63
CA ILE A 940 10.75 18.41 0.63
C ILE A 940 10.69 17.88 2.06
N VAL A 941 9.91 16.82 2.29
CA VAL A 941 9.85 16.13 3.59
C VAL A 941 10.11 14.64 3.37
N PHE A 942 11.25 14.18 3.89
CA PHE A 942 11.69 12.79 3.83
C PHE A 942 11.16 11.99 5.02
N ARG A 943 10.69 10.77 4.78
CA ARG A 943 10.29 9.81 5.81
C ARG A 943 10.81 8.42 5.48
N ASP A 944 11.12 7.66 6.51
CA ASP A 944 11.46 6.25 6.39
C ASP A 944 10.79 5.47 7.53
N PRO A 945 9.66 4.78 7.26
CA PRO A 945 8.95 4.04 8.28
C PRO A 945 9.82 2.96 8.93
N VAL A 946 9.90 3.02 10.25
CA VAL A 946 10.65 2.04 11.06
C VAL A 946 9.74 0.86 11.38
N SER A 947 10.18 -0.34 11.06
CA SER A 947 9.46 -1.58 11.39
C SER A 947 9.38 -1.76 12.91
N PRO A 948 8.26 -2.31 13.46
CA PRO A 948 8.18 -2.67 14.88
C PRO A 948 9.28 -3.63 15.36
N ALA A 949 9.90 -4.37 14.44
CA ALA A 949 10.99 -5.31 14.73
C ALA A 949 12.36 -4.62 14.92
N ALA A 950 12.45 -3.30 14.72
CA ALA A 950 13.70 -2.54 14.81
C ALA A 950 13.49 -1.17 15.50
N ALA A 951 14.57 -0.53 15.91
CA ALA A 951 14.55 0.83 16.44
C ALA A 951 15.71 1.68 15.91
N VAL A 952 15.51 2.99 15.77
CA VAL A 952 16.55 3.93 15.35
C VAL A 952 17.68 3.96 16.40
N VAL A 953 18.93 3.88 15.94
CA VAL A 953 20.09 4.06 16.82
C VAL A 953 20.23 5.54 17.17
N PRO A 954 20.28 5.92 18.46
CA PRO A 954 20.40 7.32 18.86
C PRO A 954 21.65 8.01 18.27
N GLY A 955 21.47 9.23 17.76
CA GLY A 955 22.47 10.06 17.10
C GLY A 955 22.88 9.61 15.71
N SER A 956 22.16 8.64 15.10
CA SER A 956 22.57 8.05 13.83
C SER A 956 22.02 8.76 12.59
N VAL A 957 20.98 9.59 12.72
CA VAL A 957 20.37 10.26 11.55
C VAL A 957 21.21 11.47 11.13
N LEU A 958 21.69 11.44 9.88
CA LEU A 958 22.51 12.49 9.27
C LEU A 958 21.87 12.97 7.97
N LEU A 959 21.83 14.30 7.76
CA LEU A 959 21.51 14.95 6.50
C LEU A 959 22.78 15.56 5.91
N ASN A 960 23.19 15.12 4.73
CA ASN A 960 24.45 15.53 4.08
C ASN A 960 25.66 15.41 5.03
N GLY A 961 25.67 14.37 5.88
CA GLY A 961 26.71 14.13 6.89
C GLY A 961 26.59 14.96 8.18
N THR A 962 25.59 15.84 8.29
CA THR A 962 25.33 16.65 9.49
C THR A 962 24.27 15.98 10.36
N PRO A 963 24.50 15.78 11.68
CA PRO A 963 23.49 15.21 12.58
C PRO A 963 22.20 16.03 12.65
N VAL A 964 21.07 15.34 12.65
CA VAL A 964 19.73 15.89 12.82
C VAL A 964 18.98 15.10 13.92
N ASN A 965 17.77 15.55 14.29
CA ASN A 965 16.97 14.83 15.28
C ASN A 965 16.55 13.45 14.73
N ASP A 966 16.84 12.37 15.46
CA ASP A 966 16.54 11.01 15.02
C ASP A 966 15.04 10.77 14.80
N SER A 967 14.17 11.37 15.62
CA SER A 967 12.71 11.20 15.50
C SER A 967 12.16 11.81 14.21
N ALA A 968 12.93 12.67 13.54
CA ALA A 968 12.54 13.29 12.27
C ALA A 968 12.40 12.26 11.16
N ILE A 969 13.04 11.10 11.26
CA ILE A 969 12.94 10.09 10.19
C ILE A 969 11.55 9.47 10.07
N GLU A 970 10.82 9.35 11.18
CA GLU A 970 9.42 8.89 11.20
C GLU A 970 8.44 10.06 11.10
N THR A 971 8.73 11.17 11.80
CA THR A 971 7.85 12.35 11.89
C THR A 971 7.96 13.33 10.72
N GLY A 972 8.96 13.16 9.85
CA GLY A 972 9.20 13.95 8.64
C GLY A 972 10.43 14.83 8.77
N LEU A 973 11.50 14.48 8.05
CA LEU A 973 12.75 15.23 7.98
C LEU A 973 12.69 16.26 6.84
N PRO A 974 12.63 17.57 7.14
CA PRO A 974 12.65 18.59 6.09
C PRO A 974 14.02 18.59 5.40
N ILE A 975 14.01 18.48 4.08
CA ILE A 975 15.20 18.59 3.24
C ILE A 975 15.22 20.00 2.64
N PRO A 976 16.35 20.72 2.67
CA PRO A 976 16.49 22.01 2.00
C PRO A 976 16.13 21.94 0.51
N VAL A 977 15.83 23.11 -0.08
CA VAL A 977 15.55 23.23 -1.51
C VAL A 977 16.66 22.56 -2.33
N LEU A 978 16.26 21.66 -3.23
CA LEU A 978 17.18 21.04 -4.19
C LEU A 978 17.11 21.82 -5.50
N ALA A 979 18.24 22.45 -5.85
CA ALA A 979 18.42 23.07 -7.16
C ALA A 979 18.26 22.05 -8.31
N PRO A 980 18.10 22.50 -9.56
CA PRO A 980 18.10 21.61 -10.72
C PRO A 980 19.30 20.66 -10.70
N HIS A 981 19.05 19.36 -10.89
CA HIS A 981 20.08 18.30 -10.90
C HIS A 981 20.90 18.13 -9.61
N ALA A 982 20.51 18.79 -8.51
CA ALA A 982 21.17 18.65 -7.21
C ALA A 982 20.62 17.46 -6.41
N SER A 983 21.44 16.95 -5.49
CA SER A 983 21.06 15.85 -4.60
C SER A 983 21.29 16.18 -3.12
N ALA A 984 20.58 15.45 -2.26
CA ALA A 984 20.84 15.36 -0.83
C ALA A 984 20.92 13.89 -0.41
N THR A 985 21.65 13.63 0.66
CA THR A 985 21.84 12.28 1.20
C THR A 985 21.37 12.24 2.64
N VAL A 986 20.48 11.28 2.96
CA VAL A 986 20.07 10.96 4.33
C VAL A 986 20.65 9.60 4.69
N SER A 987 21.35 9.51 5.82
CA SER A 987 21.87 8.23 6.34
C SER A 987 21.46 8.03 7.79
N PHE A 988 21.18 6.79 8.17
CA PHE A 988 20.72 6.43 9.51
C PHE A 988 20.96 4.95 9.81
N ALA A 989 20.87 4.55 11.08
CA ALA A 989 21.05 3.17 11.49
C ALA A 989 19.84 2.63 12.28
N LEU A 990 19.44 1.39 12.01
CA LEU A 990 18.38 0.69 12.73
C LEU A 990 18.95 -0.55 13.44
N LYS A 991 18.64 -0.71 14.73
CA LYS A 991 18.98 -1.89 15.53
C LYS A 991 17.82 -2.88 15.54
N ILE A 992 18.09 -4.15 15.22
CA ILE A 992 17.08 -5.22 15.21
C ILE A 992 16.79 -5.66 16.64
N GLN A 993 15.50 -5.72 17.01
CA GLN A 993 15.03 -6.07 18.35
C GLN A 993 14.34 -7.43 18.39
N THR A 994 13.58 -7.78 17.35
CA THR A 994 12.86 -9.05 17.24
C THR A 994 12.90 -9.57 15.81
N GLU A 995 12.54 -10.83 15.59
CA GLU A 995 12.37 -11.36 14.24
C GLU A 995 11.14 -10.70 13.55
N PRO A 996 11.28 -10.12 12.35
CA PRO A 996 10.16 -9.61 11.58
C PRO A 996 9.31 -10.76 11.01
N ALA A 997 8.01 -10.53 10.85
CA ALA A 997 7.11 -11.52 10.25
C ALA A 997 7.61 -11.97 8.87
N GLY A 998 7.95 -13.26 8.74
CA GLY A 998 8.50 -13.85 7.52
C GLY A 998 10.03 -13.77 7.37
N GLY A 999 10.77 -13.46 8.43
CA GLY A 999 12.24 -13.55 8.49
C GLY A 999 13.00 -12.49 7.66
N LYS A 1000 12.30 -11.49 7.13
CA LYS A 1000 12.89 -10.43 6.29
C LYS A 1000 12.41 -9.05 6.71
N LEU A 1001 13.36 -8.14 6.90
CA LEU A 1001 13.09 -6.72 7.06
C LEU A 1001 13.05 -6.03 5.69
N MET A 1002 11.84 -5.68 5.24
CA MET A 1002 11.60 -4.91 4.01
C MET A 1002 11.48 -3.43 4.36
N ASN A 1003 12.30 -2.58 3.75
CA ASN A 1003 12.31 -1.16 4.08
C ASN A 1003 12.40 -0.27 2.83
N ARG A 1004 11.58 0.78 2.80
CA ARG A 1004 11.40 1.69 1.66
C ARG A 1004 11.16 3.10 2.19
N ALA A 1005 11.91 4.07 1.66
CA ALA A 1005 11.79 5.47 2.03
C ALA A 1005 10.80 6.21 1.11
N GLU A 1006 10.30 7.34 1.59
CA GLU A 1006 9.48 8.27 0.82
C GLU A 1006 9.94 9.73 1.02
N ALA A 1007 9.71 10.56 0.01
CA ALA A 1007 9.90 12.00 0.13
C ALA A 1007 8.78 12.73 -0.61
N SER A 1008 8.05 13.58 0.11
CA SER A 1008 7.15 14.56 -0.50
C SER A 1008 7.94 15.74 -1.07
N PHE A 1009 7.41 16.42 -2.09
CA PHE A 1009 8.06 17.54 -2.74
C PHE A 1009 7.03 18.52 -3.34
N ILE A 1010 7.49 19.73 -3.64
CA ILE A 1010 6.75 20.76 -4.38
C ILE A 1010 7.65 21.39 -5.45
N PHE A 1011 7.16 21.43 -6.68
CA PHE A 1011 7.73 22.19 -7.80
C PHE A 1011 6.82 23.37 -8.13
N ALA A 1012 7.16 24.56 -7.63
CA ALA A 1012 6.35 25.78 -7.82
C ALA A 1012 6.67 26.53 -9.13
N GLY A 1013 7.80 26.23 -9.78
CA GLY A 1013 8.23 26.88 -11.03
C GLY A 1013 7.77 26.18 -12.31
N ALA A 1014 6.94 25.16 -12.20
CA ALA A 1014 6.26 24.48 -13.30
C ALA A 1014 5.08 25.33 -13.81
N THR A 1015 4.50 24.96 -14.96
CA THR A 1015 3.30 25.60 -15.53
C THR A 1015 2.09 25.56 -14.58
N ARG A 1016 2.08 24.58 -13.67
CA ARG A 1016 1.24 24.54 -12.46
C ARG A 1016 2.08 24.15 -11.25
N GLN A 1017 1.61 24.44 -10.05
CA GLN A 1017 2.24 23.90 -8.84
C GLN A 1017 2.05 22.38 -8.79
N LEU A 1018 3.16 21.65 -8.86
CA LEU A 1018 3.16 20.18 -8.78
C LEU A 1018 3.63 19.74 -7.41
N SER A 1019 2.87 18.87 -6.76
CA SER A 1019 3.26 18.26 -5.49
C SER A 1019 2.95 16.78 -5.53
N GLY A 1020 3.81 15.97 -4.91
CA GLY A 1020 3.63 14.52 -4.86
C GLY A 1020 4.61 13.89 -3.88
N THR A 1021 4.61 12.55 -3.87
CA THR A 1021 5.52 11.75 -3.06
C THR A 1021 6.27 10.80 -3.97
N SER A 1022 7.60 10.81 -3.88
CA SER A 1022 8.48 9.85 -4.54
C SER A 1022 8.94 8.82 -3.53
N PHE A 1023 9.17 7.60 -4.00
CA PHE A 1023 9.59 6.49 -3.15
C PHE A 1023 10.94 5.94 -3.60
N SER A 1024 11.73 5.42 -2.67
CA SER A 1024 12.93 4.67 -3.00
C SER A 1024 12.59 3.27 -3.55
N ASN A 1025 13.61 2.58 -4.04
CA ASN A 1025 13.59 1.12 -4.11
C ASN A 1025 13.41 0.51 -2.70
N THR A 1026 12.83 -0.69 -2.65
CA THR A 1026 12.75 -1.47 -1.41
C THR A 1026 14.06 -2.21 -1.19
N VAL A 1027 14.61 -2.11 0.02
CA VAL A 1027 15.77 -2.89 0.47
C VAL A 1027 15.27 -4.01 1.38
N SER A 1028 15.68 -5.24 1.09
CA SER A 1028 15.36 -6.44 1.87
C SER A 1028 16.60 -6.92 2.61
N VAL A 1029 16.49 -7.14 3.92
CA VAL A 1029 17.55 -7.73 4.75
C VAL A 1029 16.98 -8.96 5.47
N VAL A 1030 17.67 -10.10 5.40
CA VAL A 1030 17.26 -11.34 6.11
C VAL A 1030 17.64 -11.22 7.59
N VAL A 1031 16.75 -11.68 8.48
CA VAL A 1031 16.94 -11.66 9.95
C VAL A 1031 16.81 -13.10 10.48
N GLU A 1032 17.81 -13.58 11.22
CA GLU A 1032 17.80 -14.90 11.88
C GLU A 1032 17.93 -14.79 13.41
N GLU A 1033 17.29 -15.73 14.13
CA GLU A 1033 17.44 -15.92 15.57
C GLU A 1033 18.66 -16.80 15.86
N HIS A 1034 19.47 -16.44 16.86
CA HIS A 1034 20.56 -17.29 17.32
C HIS A 1034 19.98 -18.44 18.16
N GLU A 1035 20.05 -19.68 17.65
CA GLU A 1035 19.87 -20.86 18.51
C GLU A 1035 21.07 -21.00 19.46
N GLU A 1036 20.84 -20.91 20.78
CA GLU A 1036 21.77 -21.36 21.84
C GLU A 1036 21.32 -22.68 22.46
#